data_AF-A0ABD2LXN9-F1
#
_entry.id   AF-A0ABD2LXN9-F1
#
_cell.length_a   1.000
_cell.length_b   1.000
_cell.length_c   1.000
_cell.angle_alpha   90.00
_cell.angle_beta   90.00
_cell.angle_gamma   90.00
#
_symmetry.space_group_name_H-M   'P 1'
#
loop_
_entity.id
_entity.type
_entity.pdbx_description
1 polymer ?
#
loop_
_entity_poly.entity_id
_entity_poly.type
_entity_poly.pdbx_seq_one_letter_code
_entity_poly.pdbx_strand_id
1 'polypeptide(L)'
;MSNSIAELFGWRTFNFYRLVPFPANSLSSAAGGNASSVLQGIKLLSEFASDEDFVLFGGQKGAIFCMTKHLEIRFFKAFQQKLIHFAYSQGLLLAIGVDEEVIAPSSSTSNLPSQATTTILLKVWSLNQWNGAVSPPPSKFCGQLNFGTKIDASLANFVAISEKLNVIVIGLLNSSLFYHLFLDDPRRNDCFIAPKWVQLRESTNPAKDGQLAGVVIGQVHNFTLISCITNKTVHSYALNSEGNHLKTIMHDGKGCERKCWHYSKTTNQLIVASREMVYFYDINDDCLEMGDGENGRCHAMLGRGSEDKVLQLLEKDGQIALVTEQETQIQSDNNKRVNVLSVLDIESRYISFFCPMPLPCHIFTLGDEICVLNSEGMFSKLVEESVENKLDILLKNNLFDLAINIARRGKSEEMLKSIFMKYGDYLYTKGDFDNSLKQYANAEQFETEQRIKTALKQIMQSVDLDDVTSQDIRRRLGEQITVDQRRYKEFIDHQMLVILGQLDLPSKIFDYLYLGTEWNASNWEELKANGVQYILNVTKEVDNFFPTQFTYLKIWVSDEATTELLMHWQRTYDFIKEAKEKGAKVLVHCKKGISRSASTVIAYAMKAYGWGLDEALEYVKRKRDCITPNPGFMEQLGTFHGMLQAGDPSKKRQL
;
A
#
# COMPACT_ATOMS: atom_id res chain seq x y z
N MET A 1 36.97 18.78 -5.52
CA MET A 1 36.41 17.59 -4.87
C MET A 1 35.12 18.02 -4.22
N SER A 2 34.02 17.46 -4.71
CA SER A 2 32.64 17.80 -4.42
C SER A 2 32.19 17.10 -3.15
N ASN A 3 32.14 17.82 -2.03
CA ASN A 3 31.60 17.28 -0.80
C ASN A 3 30.06 17.25 -0.93
N SER A 4 29.52 16.08 -1.25
CA SER A 4 28.09 15.85 -1.47
C SER A 4 27.31 15.80 -0.14
N ILE A 5 25.97 15.82 -0.24
CA ILE A 5 24.96 15.67 0.82
C ILE A 5 25.29 14.57 1.86
N ALA A 6 26.07 13.57 1.45
CA ALA A 6 26.53 12.44 2.26
C ALA A 6 27.47 12.81 3.43
N GLU A 7 28.31 13.84 3.29
CA GLU A 7 29.42 14.05 4.23
C GLU A 7 29.03 14.80 5.52
N LEU A 8 27.92 15.53 5.53
CA LEU A 8 27.48 16.31 6.69
C LEU A 8 26.68 15.49 7.72
N PHE A 9 26.15 14.32 7.35
CA PHE A 9 25.36 13.43 8.23
C PHE A 9 25.76 11.94 8.16
N GLY A 10 26.74 11.58 7.33
CA GLY A 10 27.24 10.20 7.20
C GLY A 10 26.33 9.24 6.42
N TRP A 11 25.26 9.72 5.78
CA TRP A 11 24.43 8.91 4.90
C TRP A 11 25.18 8.63 3.60
N ARG A 12 25.39 7.36 3.29
CA ARG A 12 26.12 6.98 2.07
C ARG A 12 25.19 7.07 0.86
N THR A 13 25.74 7.50 -0.27
CA THR A 13 24.98 7.56 -1.53
C THR A 13 25.41 6.45 -2.46
N PHE A 14 24.43 5.78 -3.05
CA PHE A 14 24.59 4.75 -4.06
C PHE A 14 23.73 5.08 -5.28
N ASN A 15 24.04 4.41 -6.40
CA ASN A 15 23.20 4.41 -7.59
C ASN A 15 22.63 3.00 -7.77
N PHE A 16 21.72 2.63 -6.88
CA PHE A 16 20.98 1.35 -6.93
C PHE A 16 19.72 1.43 -7.78
N TYR A 17 19.47 2.57 -8.38
CA TYR A 17 18.44 2.75 -9.38
C TYR A 17 19.02 3.33 -10.65
N ARG A 18 18.31 3.07 -11.75
CA ARG A 18 18.48 3.80 -13.01
C ARG A 18 17.16 4.44 -13.40
N LEU A 19 17.26 5.66 -13.91
CA LEU A 19 16.15 6.33 -14.57
C LEU A 19 16.10 5.86 -16.02
N VAL A 20 15.08 5.08 -16.37
CA VAL A 20 14.91 4.51 -17.70
C VAL A 20 13.73 5.21 -18.39
N PRO A 21 13.94 5.92 -19.50
CA PRO A 21 12.85 6.55 -20.24
C PRO A 21 11.94 5.48 -20.86
N PHE A 22 10.63 5.73 -20.83
CA PHE A 22 9.69 4.92 -21.60
C PHE A 22 9.93 5.16 -23.10
N PRO A 23 9.87 4.11 -23.95
CA PRO A 23 9.99 4.30 -25.39
C PRO A 23 8.90 5.25 -25.89
N ALA A 24 9.26 6.21 -26.76
CA ALA A 24 8.31 7.21 -27.27
C ALA A 24 7.08 6.60 -27.96
N ASN A 25 7.21 5.39 -28.52
CA ASN A 25 6.14 4.66 -29.20
C ASN A 25 5.26 3.83 -28.25
N SER A 26 5.63 3.72 -26.98
CA SER A 26 4.89 2.92 -26.00
C SER A 26 3.65 3.64 -25.46
N LEU A 27 3.58 4.97 -25.57
CA LEU A 27 2.40 5.71 -25.17
C LEU A 27 1.38 5.75 -26.30
N SER A 28 0.16 5.32 -25.99
CA SER A 28 -0.98 5.42 -26.89
C SER A 28 -1.97 6.45 -26.35
N SER A 29 -2.38 7.38 -27.21
CA SER A 29 -3.53 8.24 -26.90
C SER A 29 -4.78 7.58 -27.43
N ALA A 30 -5.75 7.31 -26.57
CA ALA A 30 -7.04 6.78 -26.98
C ALA A 30 -7.80 7.75 -27.93
N ALA A 31 -7.42 9.03 -27.93
CA ALA A 31 -7.98 10.09 -28.78
C ALA A 31 -7.28 10.23 -30.16
N GLY A 32 -6.33 9.36 -30.50
CA GLY A 32 -5.66 9.37 -31.82
C GLY A 32 -4.64 10.50 -32.06
N GLY A 33 -4.19 11.17 -30.99
CA GLY A 33 -3.17 12.23 -31.05
C GLY A 33 -1.74 11.76 -30.74
N ASN A 34 -0.72 12.56 -31.10
CA ASN A 34 0.66 12.29 -30.72
C ASN A 34 0.80 12.36 -29.18
N ALA A 35 1.12 11.23 -28.55
CA ALA A 35 1.28 11.11 -27.10
C ALA A 35 2.22 12.16 -26.49
N SER A 36 3.26 12.59 -27.23
CA SER A 36 4.16 13.66 -26.79
C SER A 36 3.39 14.96 -26.56
N SER A 37 2.48 15.35 -27.47
CA SER A 37 1.67 16.56 -27.32
C SER A 37 0.70 16.51 -26.13
N VAL A 38 0.18 15.32 -25.80
CA VAL A 38 -0.66 15.09 -24.63
C VAL A 38 0.15 15.23 -23.34
N LEU A 39 1.34 14.63 -23.29
CA LEU A 39 2.31 14.82 -22.21
C LEU A 39 2.74 16.30 -22.08
N GLN A 40 2.76 17.05 -23.18
CA GLN A 40 2.98 18.49 -23.10
C GLN A 40 1.81 19.26 -22.47
N GLY A 41 0.57 18.82 -22.68
CA GLY A 41 -0.61 19.33 -21.96
C GLY A 41 -0.59 19.01 -20.46
N ILE A 42 0.13 17.93 -20.10
CA ILE A 42 0.40 17.50 -18.72
C ILE A 42 1.52 18.34 -18.07
N LYS A 43 2.17 19.29 -18.75
CA LYS A 43 3.30 20.09 -18.20
C LYS A 43 3.01 20.91 -16.93
N LEU A 44 1.76 21.08 -16.52
CA LEU A 44 1.34 22.01 -15.47
C LEU A 44 0.36 21.38 -14.47
N LEU A 45 0.62 20.14 -14.07
CA LEU A 45 -0.25 19.41 -13.15
C LEU A 45 -0.22 19.97 -11.73
N SER A 46 -1.42 20.24 -11.21
CA SER A 46 -1.59 20.58 -9.80
C SER A 46 -1.65 19.34 -8.91
N GLU A 47 -2.35 18.28 -9.32
CA GLU A 47 -2.69 17.13 -8.47
C GLU A 47 -2.48 15.76 -9.11
N PHE A 48 -2.28 14.76 -8.25
CA PHE A 48 -2.08 13.34 -8.60
C PHE A 48 -2.98 12.47 -7.70
N ALA A 49 -3.55 11.42 -8.27
CA ALA A 49 -4.05 10.29 -7.49
C ALA A 49 -3.69 9.00 -8.21
N SER A 50 -2.97 8.11 -7.53
CA SER A 50 -2.59 6.80 -8.07
C SER A 50 -3.48 5.70 -7.50
N ASP A 51 -3.75 4.70 -8.33
CA ASP A 51 -4.32 3.41 -7.98
C ASP A 51 -3.44 2.30 -8.58
N GLU A 52 -3.78 1.02 -8.35
CA GLU A 52 -2.96 -0.12 -8.81
C GLU A 52 -2.78 -0.13 -10.33
N ASP A 53 -3.83 0.22 -11.08
CA ASP A 53 -3.87 0.06 -12.54
C ASP A 53 -3.71 1.37 -13.31
N PHE A 54 -3.80 2.53 -12.66
CA PHE A 54 -3.75 3.82 -13.32
C PHE A 54 -3.35 4.96 -12.39
N VAL A 55 -3.01 6.09 -13.00
CA VAL A 55 -2.76 7.35 -12.32
C VAL A 55 -3.59 8.45 -12.95
N LEU A 56 -4.19 9.29 -12.12
CA LEU A 56 -4.96 10.47 -12.50
C LEU A 56 -4.12 11.73 -12.34
N PHE A 57 -4.33 12.66 -13.27
CA PHE A 57 -3.63 13.93 -13.29
C PHE A 57 -4.57 15.11 -13.52
N GLY A 58 -4.37 16.18 -12.75
CA GLY A 58 -5.14 17.42 -12.91
C GLY A 58 -4.50 18.37 -13.91
N GLY A 59 -5.11 18.52 -15.08
CA GLY A 59 -4.61 19.38 -16.16
C GLY A 59 -5.10 20.83 -16.10
N GLN A 60 -4.58 21.64 -17.02
CA GLN A 60 -5.07 23.00 -17.23
C GLN A 60 -6.54 23.04 -17.68
N LYS A 61 -7.17 24.22 -17.53
CA LYS A 61 -8.53 24.50 -18.02
C LYS A 61 -9.57 23.47 -17.55
N GLY A 62 -9.36 22.90 -16.36
CA GLY A 62 -10.28 21.97 -15.73
C GLY A 62 -10.27 20.55 -16.28
N ALA A 63 -9.24 20.12 -17.02
CA ALA A 63 -9.14 18.75 -17.52
C ALA A 63 -8.63 17.76 -16.45
N ILE A 64 -9.08 16.51 -16.53
CA ILE A 64 -8.50 15.38 -15.78
C ILE A 64 -8.01 14.35 -16.79
N PHE A 65 -6.75 13.96 -16.65
CA PHE A 65 -6.11 12.90 -17.44
C PHE A 65 -6.02 11.63 -16.60
N CYS A 66 -6.03 10.49 -17.26
CA CYS A 66 -5.81 9.18 -16.69
C CYS A 66 -4.83 8.42 -17.56
N MET A 67 -3.77 7.89 -16.95
CA MET A 67 -2.81 7.03 -17.62
C MET A 67 -2.88 5.65 -16.99
N THR A 68 -3.15 4.64 -17.81
CA THR A 68 -3.19 3.25 -17.34
C THR A 68 -1.77 2.66 -17.27
N LYS A 69 -1.61 1.53 -16.57
CA LYS A 69 -0.37 0.75 -16.55
C LYS A 69 0.11 0.29 -17.93
N HIS A 70 -0.81 0.23 -18.89
CA HIS A 70 -0.51 -0.06 -20.30
C HIS A 70 -0.11 1.18 -21.10
N LEU A 71 0.13 2.31 -20.41
CA LEU A 71 0.53 3.60 -20.98
C LEU A 71 -0.49 4.15 -21.98
N GLU A 72 -1.76 3.80 -21.79
CA GLU A 72 -2.89 4.39 -22.51
C GLU A 72 -3.33 5.65 -21.77
N ILE A 73 -3.36 6.79 -22.47
CA ILE A 73 -3.83 8.06 -21.92
C ILE A 73 -5.26 8.34 -22.37
N ARG A 74 -6.14 8.57 -21.39
CA ARG A 74 -7.52 9.06 -21.54
C ARG A 74 -7.66 10.39 -20.83
N PHE A 75 -8.59 11.23 -21.26
CA PHE A 75 -8.88 12.48 -20.55
C PHE A 75 -10.30 12.95 -20.78
N PHE A 76 -10.77 13.80 -19.88
CA PHE A 76 -12.04 14.50 -20.06
C PHE A 76 -11.97 15.89 -19.41
N LYS A 77 -12.83 16.81 -19.86
CA LYS A 77 -12.95 18.14 -19.27
C LYS A 77 -13.91 18.07 -18.07
N ALA A 78 -13.37 18.18 -16.86
CA ALA A 78 -14.14 18.13 -15.62
C ALA A 78 -14.78 19.49 -15.27
N PHE A 79 -14.06 20.59 -15.51
CA PHE A 79 -14.51 21.96 -15.25
C PHE A 79 -14.21 22.86 -16.45
N GLN A 80 -15.01 23.91 -16.65
CA GLN A 80 -14.87 24.84 -17.76
C GLN A 80 -13.72 25.82 -17.56
N GLN A 81 -13.54 26.33 -16.33
CA GLN A 81 -12.48 27.26 -16.00
C GLN A 81 -11.29 26.55 -15.35
N LYS A 82 -11.46 26.01 -14.14
CA LYS A 82 -10.34 25.57 -13.30
C LYS A 82 -10.68 24.34 -12.47
N LEU A 83 -9.76 23.39 -12.43
CA LEU A 83 -9.73 22.31 -11.45
C LEU A 83 -8.92 22.78 -10.23
N ILE A 84 -9.47 22.59 -9.02
CA ILE A 84 -8.83 23.00 -7.76
C ILE A 84 -8.14 21.79 -7.12
N HIS A 85 -8.88 20.71 -6.89
CA HIS A 85 -8.35 19.46 -6.33
C HIS A 85 -9.25 18.28 -6.71
N PHE A 86 -8.71 17.07 -6.69
CA PHE A 86 -9.52 15.86 -6.77
C PHE A 86 -8.98 14.77 -5.85
N ALA A 87 -9.85 13.85 -5.46
CA ALA A 87 -9.50 12.65 -4.73
C ALA A 87 -10.21 11.46 -5.37
N TYR A 88 -9.57 10.30 -5.25
CA TYR A 88 -10.08 9.06 -5.79
C TYR A 88 -10.03 7.95 -4.73
N SER A 89 -11.09 7.15 -4.65
CA SER A 89 -11.16 5.96 -3.81
C SER A 89 -12.21 4.99 -4.34
N GLN A 90 -11.87 3.69 -4.41
CA GLN A 90 -12.81 2.59 -4.69
C GLN A 90 -13.76 2.85 -5.89
N GLY A 91 -13.22 3.38 -6.99
CA GLY A 91 -13.98 3.65 -8.21
C GLY A 91 -14.72 4.99 -8.26
N LEU A 92 -14.69 5.79 -7.19
CA LEU A 92 -15.27 7.14 -7.15
C LEU A 92 -14.19 8.21 -7.30
N LEU A 93 -14.38 9.10 -8.26
CA LEU A 93 -13.56 10.30 -8.46
C LEU A 93 -14.36 11.52 -8.01
N LEU A 94 -13.84 12.26 -7.03
CA LEU A 94 -14.42 13.49 -6.52
C LEU A 94 -13.51 14.64 -6.88
N ALA A 95 -14.05 15.72 -7.44
CA ALA A 95 -13.27 16.90 -7.75
C ALA A 95 -13.98 18.18 -7.35
N ILE A 96 -13.19 19.15 -6.90
CA ILE A 96 -13.58 20.53 -6.66
C ILE A 96 -13.01 21.39 -7.78
N GLY A 97 -13.83 22.28 -8.33
CA GLY A 97 -13.40 23.19 -9.37
C GLY A 97 -14.38 24.32 -9.60
N VAL A 98 -14.07 25.14 -10.58
CA VAL A 98 -14.76 26.38 -10.91
C VAL A 98 -15.40 26.26 -12.29
N ASP A 99 -16.70 26.55 -12.33
CA ASP A 99 -17.48 26.74 -13.56
C ASP A 99 -18.15 28.12 -13.55
N GLU A 100 -18.52 28.61 -14.73
CA GLU A 100 -19.38 29.78 -14.87
C GLU A 100 -20.85 29.33 -14.84
N GLU A 101 -21.64 29.83 -13.90
CA GLU A 101 -23.10 29.80 -14.04
C GLU A 101 -23.55 31.04 -14.81
N VAL A 102 -24.17 30.82 -15.98
CA VAL A 102 -25.01 31.85 -16.59
C VAL A 102 -26.30 31.90 -15.77
N ILE A 103 -26.40 32.84 -14.84
CA ILE A 103 -27.67 33.14 -14.19
C ILE A 103 -28.62 33.62 -15.29
N ALA A 104 -29.61 32.81 -15.65
CA ALA A 104 -30.70 33.27 -16.50
C ALA A 104 -31.38 34.44 -15.77
N PRO A 105 -31.58 35.61 -16.42
CA PRO A 105 -32.11 36.78 -15.73
C PRO A 105 -33.47 36.45 -15.15
N SER A 106 -33.56 36.43 -13.81
CA SER A 106 -34.83 36.38 -13.11
C SER A 106 -35.49 37.74 -13.27
N SER A 107 -36.59 37.75 -14.02
CA SER A 107 -37.48 38.90 -14.28
C SER A 107 -36.92 40.03 -15.15
N SER A 108 -37.75 40.41 -16.11
CA SER A 108 -37.50 41.24 -17.28
C SER A 108 -37.42 42.74 -17.02
N THR A 109 -36.59 43.20 -16.08
CA THR A 109 -36.35 44.65 -15.90
C THR A 109 -35.06 44.92 -15.12
N SER A 110 -33.90 44.83 -15.75
CA SER A 110 -32.76 45.72 -15.47
C SER A 110 -31.64 45.54 -16.49
N ASN A 111 -31.22 46.63 -17.15
CA ASN A 111 -30.05 46.69 -18.01
C ASN A 111 -28.77 46.84 -17.16
N LEU A 112 -28.42 45.79 -16.40
CA LEU A 112 -27.11 45.66 -15.77
C LEU A 112 -26.36 44.48 -16.41
N PRO A 113 -25.06 44.61 -16.71
CA PRO A 113 -24.28 43.48 -17.20
C PRO A 113 -24.34 42.36 -16.17
N SER A 114 -24.69 41.14 -16.61
CA SER A 114 -24.69 39.93 -15.81
C SER A 114 -23.32 39.75 -15.14
N GLN A 115 -23.24 39.98 -13.83
CA GLN A 115 -22.03 39.68 -13.05
C GLN A 115 -21.90 38.16 -12.99
N ALA A 116 -20.90 37.61 -13.69
CA ALA A 116 -20.54 36.21 -13.58
C ALA A 116 -20.01 35.95 -12.16
N THR A 117 -20.82 35.32 -11.31
CA THR A 117 -20.37 34.85 -10.00
C THR A 117 -19.64 33.52 -10.16
N THR A 118 -18.35 33.50 -9.83
CA THR A 118 -17.51 32.30 -9.82
C THR A 118 -18.03 31.31 -8.77
N THR A 119 -18.64 30.20 -9.18
CA THR A 119 -19.16 29.20 -8.25
C THR A 119 -18.22 28.00 -8.16
N ILE A 120 -17.93 27.58 -6.92
CA ILE A 120 -17.17 26.36 -6.67
C ILE A 120 -18.13 25.17 -6.61
N LEU A 121 -17.86 24.19 -7.47
CA LEU A 121 -18.67 22.98 -7.60
C LEU A 121 -17.90 21.76 -7.09
N LEU A 122 -18.62 20.88 -6.40
CA LEU A 122 -18.22 19.50 -6.18
C LEU A 122 -18.85 18.63 -7.27
N LYS A 123 -18.02 17.91 -8.02
CA LYS A 123 -18.44 16.93 -9.01
C LYS A 123 -17.93 15.54 -8.65
N VAL A 124 -18.77 14.53 -8.88
CA VAL A 124 -18.47 13.13 -8.56
C VAL A 124 -18.73 12.26 -9.78
N TRP A 125 -17.80 11.38 -10.10
CA TRP A 125 -17.91 10.43 -11.21
C TRP A 125 -17.62 9.01 -10.76
N SER A 126 -18.16 8.04 -11.51
CA SER A 126 -17.80 6.64 -11.37
C SER A 126 -16.81 6.22 -12.46
N LEU A 127 -15.57 5.90 -12.05
CA LEU A 127 -14.52 5.48 -12.99
C LEU A 127 -14.60 4.01 -13.40
N ASN A 128 -15.24 3.15 -12.61
CA ASN A 128 -15.39 1.72 -12.91
C ASN A 128 -16.13 1.45 -14.24
N GLN A 129 -16.85 2.43 -14.76
CA GLN A 129 -17.63 2.35 -16.00
C GLN A 129 -17.02 3.18 -17.14
N TRP A 130 -15.79 3.67 -16.97
CA TRP A 130 -15.17 4.58 -17.91
C TRP A 130 -14.38 3.85 -19.00
N ASN A 131 -15.09 3.56 -20.10
CA ASN A 131 -14.53 2.89 -21.27
C ASN A 131 -14.23 3.85 -22.43
N GLY A 132 -14.55 5.14 -22.29
CA GLY A 132 -14.42 6.13 -23.36
C GLY A 132 -13.07 6.83 -23.37
N ALA A 133 -12.51 7.04 -24.57
CA ALA A 133 -11.25 7.74 -24.78
C ALA A 133 -11.27 9.23 -24.39
N VAL A 134 -12.40 9.90 -24.65
CA VAL A 134 -12.59 11.37 -24.51
C VAL A 134 -13.91 11.74 -23.82
N SER A 135 -14.90 10.84 -23.81
CA SER A 135 -16.16 11.09 -23.10
C SER A 135 -15.93 11.08 -21.59
N PRO A 136 -16.54 12.01 -20.83
CA PRO A 136 -16.43 11.98 -19.39
C PRO A 136 -17.02 10.68 -18.83
N PRO A 137 -16.47 10.15 -17.73
CA PRO A 137 -17.09 9.06 -16.99
C PRO A 137 -18.53 9.41 -16.58
N PRO A 138 -19.38 8.42 -16.27
CA PRO A 138 -20.74 8.68 -15.78
C PRO A 138 -20.71 9.60 -14.55
N SER A 139 -21.33 10.78 -14.69
CA SER A 139 -21.50 11.74 -13.60
C SER A 139 -22.52 11.21 -12.60
N LYS A 140 -22.15 11.21 -11.33
CA LYS A 140 -22.97 10.80 -10.18
C LYS A 140 -23.57 12.00 -9.48
N PHE A 141 -22.82 13.09 -9.39
CA PHE A 141 -23.24 14.31 -8.70
C PHE A 141 -22.55 15.53 -9.27
N CYS A 142 -23.27 16.64 -9.29
CA CYS A 142 -22.74 17.97 -9.57
C CYS A 142 -23.56 18.97 -8.76
N GLY A 143 -22.92 19.66 -7.83
CA GLY A 143 -23.61 20.64 -6.99
C GLY A 143 -22.66 21.66 -6.37
N GLN A 144 -23.22 22.81 -6.00
CA GLN A 144 -22.49 23.83 -5.25
C GLN A 144 -22.20 23.36 -3.83
N LEU A 145 -21.00 23.67 -3.33
CA LEU A 145 -20.68 23.47 -1.93
C LEU A 145 -21.40 24.53 -1.10
N ASN A 146 -22.14 24.10 -0.08
CA ASN A 146 -22.84 25.00 0.83
C ASN A 146 -22.59 24.55 2.28
N PHE A 147 -21.81 25.35 3.01
CA PHE A 147 -21.47 25.11 4.41
C PHE A 147 -22.33 25.95 5.38
N GLY A 148 -23.41 26.56 4.88
CA GLY A 148 -24.26 27.51 5.61
C GLY A 148 -23.93 28.98 5.29
N THR A 149 -24.68 29.91 5.89
CA THR A 149 -24.70 31.33 5.50
C THR A 149 -23.49 32.16 5.94
N LYS A 150 -22.61 31.63 6.80
CA LYS A 150 -21.46 32.35 7.36
C LYS A 150 -20.10 31.92 6.79
N ILE A 151 -20.06 30.87 5.98
CA ILE A 151 -18.80 30.26 5.52
C ILE A 151 -18.73 30.40 4.01
N ASP A 152 -17.69 31.07 3.54
CA ASP A 152 -17.47 31.27 2.11
C ASP A 152 -16.99 29.97 1.46
N ALA A 153 -17.87 29.36 0.67
CA ALA A 153 -17.57 28.16 -0.11
C ALA A 153 -16.48 28.40 -1.18
N SER A 154 -16.19 29.66 -1.54
CA SER A 154 -15.10 30.02 -2.46
C SER A 154 -13.71 29.64 -1.93
N LEU A 155 -13.59 29.37 -0.63
CA LEU A 155 -12.34 28.97 0.01
C LEU A 155 -12.04 27.47 -0.11
N ALA A 156 -12.95 26.66 -0.68
CA ALA A 156 -12.76 25.22 -0.79
C ALA A 156 -11.54 24.87 -1.66
N ASN A 157 -10.62 24.08 -1.11
CA ASN A 157 -9.28 23.89 -1.68
C ASN A 157 -8.78 22.43 -1.71
N PHE A 158 -9.35 21.58 -0.86
CA PHE A 158 -9.05 20.15 -0.82
C PHE A 158 -10.33 19.33 -0.68
N VAL A 159 -10.32 18.16 -1.29
CA VAL A 159 -11.30 17.09 -1.07
C VAL A 159 -10.53 15.83 -0.72
N ALA A 160 -10.99 15.09 0.27
CA ALA A 160 -10.51 13.76 0.61
C ALA A 160 -11.70 12.82 0.80
N ILE A 161 -11.52 11.54 0.43
CA ILE A 161 -12.52 10.50 0.62
C ILE A 161 -11.87 9.28 1.26
N SER A 162 -12.55 8.73 2.27
CA SER A 162 -12.11 7.53 2.98
C SER A 162 -12.07 6.30 2.07
N GLU A 163 -11.24 5.31 2.43
CA GLU A 163 -11.17 4.05 1.69
C GLU A 163 -12.46 3.23 1.81
N LYS A 164 -13.07 3.15 3.00
CA LYS A 164 -14.38 2.51 3.19
C LYS A 164 -15.55 3.31 2.62
N LEU A 165 -15.29 4.46 1.96
CA LEU A 165 -16.30 5.32 1.37
C LEU A 165 -17.38 5.80 2.37
N ASN A 166 -17.04 5.92 3.65
CA ASN A 166 -17.97 6.33 4.70
C ASN A 166 -17.83 7.81 5.09
N VAL A 167 -16.70 8.44 4.79
CA VAL A 167 -16.42 9.85 5.08
C VAL A 167 -15.87 10.56 3.85
N ILE A 168 -16.37 11.78 3.61
CA ILE A 168 -15.77 12.78 2.73
C ILE A 168 -15.40 14.01 3.56
N VAL A 169 -14.24 14.61 3.28
CA VAL A 169 -13.77 15.83 3.94
C VAL A 169 -13.48 16.90 2.89
N ILE A 170 -13.94 18.12 3.14
CA ILE A 170 -13.59 19.32 2.39
C ILE A 170 -12.77 20.24 3.29
N GLY A 171 -11.59 20.61 2.80
CA GLY A 171 -10.70 21.54 3.46
C GLY A 171 -10.71 22.90 2.78
N LEU A 172 -10.79 23.96 3.58
CA LEU A 172 -10.76 25.34 3.12
C LEU A 172 -9.33 25.92 3.18
N LEU A 173 -9.05 26.97 2.39
CA LEU A 173 -7.76 27.68 2.38
C LEU A 173 -7.36 28.23 3.76
N ASN A 174 -8.34 28.59 4.58
CA ASN A 174 -8.12 29.05 5.94
C ASN A 174 -7.86 27.90 6.93
N SER A 175 -7.66 26.66 6.47
CA SER A 175 -7.45 25.46 7.30
C SER A 175 -8.67 25.00 8.11
N SER A 176 -9.86 25.53 7.85
CA SER A 176 -11.10 24.95 8.38
C SER A 176 -11.45 23.66 7.65
N LEU A 177 -11.99 22.68 8.36
CA LEU A 177 -12.37 21.37 7.83
C LEU A 177 -13.85 21.10 8.04
N PHE A 178 -14.51 20.62 6.98
CA PHE A 178 -15.88 20.13 7.00
C PHE A 178 -15.90 18.69 6.54
N TYR A 179 -16.70 17.85 7.18
CA TYR A 179 -16.87 16.47 6.74
C TYR A 179 -18.35 16.14 6.57
N HIS A 180 -18.61 15.11 5.79
CA HIS A 180 -19.91 14.50 5.67
C HIS A 180 -19.75 12.98 5.81
N LEU A 181 -20.66 12.36 6.56
CA LEU A 181 -20.73 10.92 6.72
C LEU A 181 -21.79 10.33 5.81
N PHE A 182 -21.40 9.29 5.09
CA PHE A 182 -22.33 8.49 4.32
C PHE A 182 -22.93 7.40 5.21
N LEU A 183 -24.26 7.39 5.32
CA LEU A 183 -25.00 6.32 6.00
C LEU A 183 -25.22 5.12 5.06
N ASP A 184 -25.24 5.37 3.75
CA ASP A 184 -25.41 4.40 2.68
C ASP A 184 -24.17 4.40 1.77
N ASP A 185 -24.01 3.37 0.95
CA ASP A 185 -22.92 3.29 -0.03
C ASP A 185 -22.96 4.47 -1.03
N PRO A 186 -21.97 5.37 -1.04
CA PRO A 186 -22.00 6.56 -1.90
C PRO A 186 -21.90 6.27 -3.39
N ARG A 187 -21.71 5.01 -3.80
CA ARG A 187 -21.81 4.60 -5.20
C ARG A 187 -23.26 4.62 -5.72
N ARG A 188 -24.26 4.67 -4.83
CA ARG A 188 -25.66 4.92 -5.18
C ARG A 188 -25.87 6.39 -5.59
N ASN A 189 -26.83 6.65 -6.48
CA ASN A 189 -26.96 7.96 -7.14
C ASN A 189 -27.51 9.07 -6.22
N ASP A 190 -28.13 8.71 -5.12
CA ASP A 190 -28.85 9.58 -4.19
C ASP A 190 -28.01 10.06 -3.00
N CYS A 191 -26.91 9.39 -2.68
CA CYS A 191 -26.12 9.67 -1.47
C CYS A 191 -25.44 11.04 -1.43
N PHE A 192 -25.26 11.68 -2.58
CA PHE A 192 -24.69 13.03 -2.67
C PHE A 192 -25.77 14.12 -2.76
N ILE A 193 -27.06 13.77 -2.75
CA ILE A 193 -28.13 14.75 -2.81
C ILE A 193 -28.23 15.45 -1.44
N ALA A 194 -27.89 16.74 -1.40
CA ALA A 194 -27.92 17.58 -0.19
C ALA A 194 -27.02 17.07 0.96
N PRO A 195 -25.69 17.03 0.79
CA PRO A 195 -24.78 16.58 1.83
C PRO A 195 -24.89 17.46 3.08
N LYS A 196 -25.04 16.82 4.25
CA LYS A 196 -25.02 17.50 5.54
C LYS A 196 -23.58 17.67 6.02
N TRP A 197 -23.03 18.85 5.81
CA TRP A 197 -21.68 19.20 6.25
C TRP A 197 -21.64 19.47 7.75
N VAL A 198 -20.70 18.84 8.45
CA VAL A 198 -20.39 19.07 9.85
C VAL A 198 -19.00 19.70 9.95
N GLN A 199 -18.89 20.79 10.71
CA GLN A 199 -17.62 21.47 10.92
C GLN A 199 -16.77 20.69 11.93
N LEU A 200 -15.58 20.26 11.51
CA LEU A 200 -14.63 19.53 12.35
C LEU A 200 -13.59 20.45 12.98
N ARG A 201 -13.11 21.41 12.19
CA ARG A 201 -12.11 22.40 12.61
C ARG A 201 -12.54 23.77 12.13
N GLU A 202 -12.54 24.73 13.04
CA GLU A 202 -12.59 26.16 12.73
C GLU A 202 -11.22 26.77 12.97
N SER A 203 -10.66 27.43 11.96
CA SER A 203 -9.44 28.21 12.13
C SER A 203 -9.79 29.65 12.51
N THR A 204 -9.60 29.99 13.78
CA THR A 204 -9.83 31.35 14.29
C THR A 204 -8.65 32.29 14.05
N ASN A 205 -7.45 31.75 13.76
CA ASN A 205 -6.26 32.54 13.46
C ASN A 205 -5.45 31.94 12.29
N PRO A 206 -5.84 32.22 11.03
CA PRO A 206 -5.15 31.71 9.84
C PRO A 206 -3.65 32.05 9.79
N ALA A 207 -3.23 33.15 10.44
CA ALA A 207 -1.83 33.53 10.50
C ALA A 207 -1.01 32.57 11.38
N LYS A 208 -1.60 31.98 12.43
CA LYS A 208 -0.95 30.98 13.28
C LYS A 208 -1.12 29.56 12.72
N ASP A 209 -2.32 29.22 12.30
CA ASP A 209 -2.68 27.88 11.82
C ASP A 209 -2.04 27.53 10.47
N GLY A 210 -1.66 28.53 9.69
CA GLY A 210 -1.08 28.33 8.37
C GLY A 210 -2.13 28.01 7.31
N GLN A 211 -1.68 27.96 6.06
CA GLN A 211 -2.52 27.58 4.92
C GLN A 211 -2.57 26.07 4.79
N LEU A 212 -3.74 25.56 4.40
CA LEU A 212 -3.95 24.13 4.21
C LEU A 212 -3.05 23.59 3.08
N ALA A 213 -2.30 22.54 3.38
CA ALA A 213 -1.39 21.85 2.48
C ALA A 213 -1.86 20.43 2.15
N GLY A 214 -2.68 19.81 3.01
CA GLY A 214 -3.21 18.49 2.75
C GLY A 214 -4.29 18.08 3.75
N VAL A 215 -5.12 17.12 3.32
CA VAL A 215 -6.08 16.44 4.18
C VAL A 215 -5.98 14.94 3.89
N VAL A 216 -5.80 14.16 4.95
CA VAL A 216 -5.69 12.69 4.88
C VAL A 216 -6.76 12.08 5.76
N ILE A 217 -7.31 10.95 5.31
CA ILE A 217 -8.25 10.15 6.08
C ILE A 217 -7.62 8.78 6.28
N GLY A 218 -7.10 8.55 7.48
CA GLY A 218 -6.61 7.24 7.92
C GLY A 218 -7.72 6.45 8.59
N GLN A 219 -7.77 5.15 8.33
CA GLN A 219 -8.78 4.28 8.91
C GLN A 219 -8.17 3.37 9.96
N VAL A 220 -8.77 3.37 11.15
CA VAL A 220 -8.41 2.50 12.26
C VAL A 220 -9.62 1.60 12.57
N HIS A 221 -9.45 0.54 13.36
CA HIS A 221 -10.49 -0.47 13.55
C HIS A 221 -11.79 0.15 14.09
N ASN A 222 -11.67 1.02 15.11
CA ASN A 222 -12.81 1.58 15.85
C ASN A 222 -13.11 3.05 15.57
N PHE A 223 -12.26 3.74 14.81
CA PHE A 223 -12.41 5.17 14.53
C PHE A 223 -11.79 5.55 13.19
N THR A 224 -12.16 6.71 12.68
CA THR A 224 -11.57 7.35 11.50
C THR A 224 -10.70 8.50 11.96
N LEU A 225 -9.47 8.59 11.48
CA LEU A 225 -8.55 9.68 11.79
C LEU A 225 -8.46 10.63 10.60
N ILE A 226 -8.87 11.88 10.79
CA ILE A 226 -8.75 12.93 9.76
C ILE A 226 -7.56 13.82 10.10
N SER A 227 -6.51 13.78 9.30
CA SER A 227 -5.31 14.58 9.48
C SER A 227 -5.37 15.86 8.64
N CYS A 228 -5.23 17.00 9.30
CA CYS A 228 -5.11 18.33 8.73
C CYS A 228 -3.65 18.75 8.69
N ILE A 229 -3.10 18.86 7.48
CA ILE A 229 -1.70 19.22 7.24
C ILE A 229 -1.70 20.66 6.72
N THR A 230 -1.08 21.58 7.45
CA THR A 230 -0.88 22.97 7.00
C THR A 230 0.59 23.20 6.70
N ASN A 231 0.94 24.38 6.21
CA ASN A 231 2.35 24.79 6.06
C ASN A 231 3.03 25.14 7.40
N LYS A 232 2.34 25.02 8.54
CA LYS A 232 2.87 25.33 9.87
C LYS A 232 2.71 24.20 10.87
N THR A 233 1.59 23.51 10.87
CA THR A 233 1.27 22.46 11.85
C THR A 233 0.61 21.25 11.20
N VAL A 234 0.63 20.13 11.91
CA VAL A 234 -0.08 18.91 11.55
C VAL A 234 -0.95 18.49 12.72
N HIS A 235 -2.27 18.47 12.54
CA HIS A 235 -3.23 18.02 13.56
C HIS A 235 -4.01 16.83 13.04
N SER A 236 -4.44 15.92 13.91
CA SER A 236 -5.33 14.82 13.54
C SER A 236 -6.56 14.79 14.45
N TYR A 237 -7.70 14.44 13.88
CA TYR A 237 -9.00 14.45 14.55
C TYR A 237 -9.60 13.05 14.46
N ALA A 238 -9.77 12.39 15.61
CA ALA A 238 -10.36 11.07 15.67
C ALA A 238 -11.89 11.18 15.74
N LEU A 239 -12.59 10.44 14.89
CA LEU A 239 -14.04 10.35 14.81
C LEU A 239 -14.50 8.90 15.02
N ASN A 240 -15.51 8.68 15.86
CA ASN A 240 -16.13 7.35 15.95
C ASN A 240 -16.96 7.01 14.69
N SER A 241 -17.57 5.82 14.67
CA SER A 241 -18.46 5.38 13.57
C SER A 241 -19.69 6.27 13.34
N GLU A 242 -20.12 7.02 14.35
CA GLU A 242 -21.25 7.95 14.29
C GLU A 242 -20.83 9.37 13.87
N GLY A 243 -19.53 9.63 13.74
CA GLY A 243 -18.97 10.95 13.43
C GLY A 243 -18.70 11.84 14.63
N ASN A 244 -18.92 11.36 15.85
CA ASN A 244 -18.62 12.14 17.04
C ASN A 244 -17.11 12.29 17.18
N HIS A 245 -16.67 13.52 17.42
CA HIS A 245 -15.27 13.84 17.70
C HIS A 245 -14.86 13.21 19.03
N LEU A 246 -13.83 12.37 18.97
CA LEU A 246 -13.28 11.65 20.12
C LEU A 246 -12.10 12.42 20.71
N LYS A 247 -11.16 12.84 19.86
CA LYS A 247 -9.89 13.41 20.28
C LYS A 247 -9.23 14.24 19.18
N THR A 248 -8.50 15.28 19.58
CA THR A 248 -7.58 16.01 18.72
C THR A 248 -6.15 15.65 19.12
N ILE A 249 -5.33 15.28 18.15
CA ILE A 249 -3.93 14.92 18.30
C ILE A 249 -3.12 16.02 17.63
N MET A 250 -2.25 16.67 18.40
CA MET A 250 -1.27 17.62 17.86
C MET A 250 0.03 16.88 17.61
N HIS A 251 0.53 16.95 16.39
CA HIS A 251 1.80 16.36 16.03
C HIS A 251 2.95 17.36 16.22
N ASP A 252 4.14 16.84 16.45
CA ASP A 252 5.39 17.58 16.69
C ASP A 252 5.96 18.26 15.42
N GLY A 253 5.56 17.77 14.25
CA GLY A 253 6.13 18.17 12.98
C GLY A 253 5.73 19.58 12.60
N LYS A 254 6.72 20.33 12.13
CA LYS A 254 6.47 21.54 11.35
C LYS A 254 5.73 21.11 10.08
N GLY A 255 4.66 21.85 9.76
CA GLY A 255 3.87 21.62 8.56
C GLY A 255 4.69 21.67 7.26
N CYS A 256 4.05 21.42 6.12
CA CYS A 256 4.73 21.25 4.84
C CYS A 256 4.01 21.97 3.69
N GLU A 257 4.63 22.00 2.51
CA GLU A 257 3.95 22.44 1.28
C GLU A 257 3.05 21.34 0.71
N ARG A 258 2.17 21.70 -0.24
CA ARG A 258 1.05 20.87 -0.71
C ARG A 258 1.42 19.46 -1.21
N LYS A 259 2.62 19.28 -1.74
CA LYS A 259 3.10 18.01 -2.32
C LYS A 259 4.15 17.31 -1.45
N CYS A 260 4.42 17.84 -0.26
CA CYS A 260 5.50 17.39 0.62
C CYS A 260 5.01 16.44 1.71
N TRP A 261 3.94 15.70 1.44
CA TRP A 261 3.40 14.68 2.34
C TRP A 261 2.87 13.50 1.53
N HIS A 262 2.82 12.34 2.14
CA HIS A 262 2.25 11.12 1.56
C HIS A 262 1.55 10.31 2.64
N TYR A 263 0.45 9.66 2.28
CA TYR A 263 -0.23 8.72 3.15
C TYR A 263 -0.10 7.32 2.57
N SER A 264 0.63 6.47 3.28
CA SER A 264 0.84 5.09 2.90
C SER A 264 -0.31 4.24 3.42
N LYS A 265 -1.16 3.76 2.51
CA LYS A 265 -2.30 2.88 2.86
C LYS A 265 -1.81 1.54 3.41
N THR A 266 -0.69 1.03 2.90
CA THR A 266 -0.13 -0.27 3.26
C THR A 266 0.37 -0.29 4.69
N THR A 267 1.10 0.76 5.10
CA THR A 267 1.64 0.87 6.47
C THR A 267 0.73 1.65 7.41
N ASN A 268 -0.37 2.22 6.89
CA ASN A 268 -1.26 3.15 7.57
C ASN A 268 -0.49 4.30 8.25
N GLN A 269 0.45 4.90 7.51
CA GLN A 269 1.36 5.90 8.04
C GLN A 269 1.25 7.21 7.25
N LEU A 270 1.16 8.33 7.97
CA LEU A 270 1.26 9.66 7.40
C LEU A 270 2.72 10.14 7.46
N ILE A 271 3.25 10.54 6.31
CA ILE A 271 4.63 10.98 6.14
C ILE A 271 4.60 12.45 5.73
N VAL A 272 5.32 13.30 6.46
CA VAL A 272 5.34 14.75 6.24
C VAL A 272 6.78 15.23 6.14
N ALA A 273 7.17 15.71 4.97
CA ALA A 273 8.45 16.37 4.75
C ALA A 273 8.32 17.88 5.00
N SER A 274 8.82 18.30 6.15
CA SER A 274 9.05 19.71 6.47
C SER A 274 10.30 20.24 5.75
N ARG A 275 10.72 21.47 6.06
CA ARG A 275 11.98 22.05 5.55
C ARG A 275 13.23 21.36 6.10
N GLU A 276 13.16 20.78 7.28
CA GLU A 276 14.34 20.28 8.00
C GLU A 276 14.33 18.74 8.09
N MET A 277 13.15 18.16 8.25
CA MET A 277 12.97 16.75 8.63
C MET A 277 11.80 16.10 7.87
N VAL A 278 11.87 14.78 7.72
CA VAL A 278 10.71 13.94 7.41
C VAL A 278 10.16 13.34 8.70
N TYR A 279 8.90 13.62 8.96
CA TYR A 279 8.14 13.09 10.10
C TYR A 279 7.26 11.93 9.67
N PHE A 280 7.15 10.93 10.55
CA PHE A 280 6.35 9.73 10.34
C PHE A 280 5.36 9.59 11.49
N TYR A 281 4.08 9.47 11.14
CA TYR A 281 2.97 9.37 12.07
C TYR A 281 2.20 8.08 11.78
N ASP A 282 2.37 7.10 12.67
CA ASP A 282 1.63 5.85 12.60
C ASP A 282 0.16 6.10 12.93
N ILE A 283 -0.75 5.63 12.08
CA ILE A 283 -2.19 5.71 12.30
C ILE A 283 -2.65 4.33 12.79
N ASN A 284 -2.76 4.16 14.11
CA ASN A 284 -3.10 2.90 14.75
C ASN A 284 -4.03 3.11 15.95
N ASP A 285 -4.43 2.04 16.64
CA ASP A 285 -5.32 2.11 17.80
C ASP A 285 -4.73 2.95 18.95
N ASP A 286 -3.40 2.98 19.09
CA ASP A 286 -2.68 3.72 20.13
C ASP A 286 -2.86 5.25 20.03
N CYS A 287 -3.28 5.78 18.86
CA CYS A 287 -3.52 7.20 18.65
C CYS A 287 -4.45 7.83 19.70
N LEU A 288 -5.40 7.07 20.25
CA LEU A 288 -6.31 7.54 21.28
C LEU A 288 -5.68 7.58 22.68
N GLU A 289 -4.66 6.76 22.93
CA GLU A 289 -3.99 6.62 24.23
C GLU A 289 -2.81 7.59 24.39
N MET A 290 -2.29 8.12 23.27
CA MET A 290 -1.15 9.04 23.25
C MET A 290 -1.42 10.31 24.09
N GLY A 291 -0.47 10.78 24.89
CA GLY A 291 -0.65 12.00 25.69
C GLY A 291 -0.74 13.28 24.86
N ASP A 292 -1.09 14.40 25.51
CA ASP A 292 -0.98 15.74 24.95
C ASP A 292 0.52 16.12 24.85
N GLY A 293 1.19 15.68 23.78
CA GLY A 293 2.64 15.84 23.59
C GLY A 293 3.13 15.28 22.25
N GLU A 294 4.40 15.55 21.91
CA GLU A 294 5.07 15.28 20.63
C GLU A 294 5.04 13.80 20.20
N ASN A 295 4.01 13.39 19.45
CA ASN A 295 3.78 12.00 19.05
C ASN A 295 4.28 11.67 17.63
N GLY A 296 5.51 12.07 17.31
CA GLY A 296 6.17 11.79 16.04
C GLY A 296 7.36 10.85 16.20
N ARG A 297 7.41 9.80 15.37
CA ARG A 297 8.63 8.99 15.19
C ARG A 297 9.51 9.70 14.16
N CYS A 298 10.35 10.63 14.61
CA CYS A 298 11.31 11.32 13.74
C CYS A 298 12.38 10.36 13.20
N HIS A 299 12.45 10.13 11.88
CA HIS A 299 13.34 9.11 11.31
C HIS A 299 14.31 9.57 10.21
N ALA A 300 14.18 10.77 9.65
CA ALA A 300 15.16 11.23 8.65
C ALA A 300 15.37 12.75 8.64
N MET A 301 16.63 13.18 8.81
CA MET A 301 17.07 14.52 8.45
C MET A 301 17.13 14.62 6.93
N LEU A 302 16.49 15.64 6.37
CA LEU A 302 16.71 16.01 4.98
C LEU A 302 17.99 16.84 4.92
N GLY A 303 18.91 16.48 4.03
CA GLY A 303 20.21 17.14 3.92
C GLY A 303 20.11 18.68 3.80
N ARG A 304 21.20 19.34 4.27
CA ARG A 304 21.42 20.79 4.44
C ARG A 304 20.35 21.51 5.27
N GLY A 305 20.78 22.08 6.40
CA GLY A 305 19.92 22.89 7.25
C GLY A 305 19.19 24.00 6.49
N SER A 306 17.93 24.24 6.87
CA SER A 306 17.02 25.36 6.53
C SER A 306 16.86 25.90 5.09
N GLU A 307 17.74 25.59 4.13
CA GLU A 307 17.79 26.24 2.81
C GLU A 307 17.33 25.34 1.64
N ASP A 308 17.50 24.02 1.76
CA ASP A 308 16.98 23.06 0.78
C ASP A 308 15.45 23.00 0.87
N LYS A 309 14.77 23.09 -0.26
CA LYS A 309 13.31 23.10 -0.32
C LYS A 309 12.78 21.79 -0.90
N VAL A 310 12.02 21.05 -0.10
CA VAL A 310 11.26 19.89 -0.60
C VAL A 310 10.12 20.38 -1.49
N LEU A 311 10.05 19.84 -2.70
CA LEU A 311 9.03 20.15 -3.69
C LEU A 311 7.98 19.04 -3.79
N GLN A 312 8.39 17.78 -3.60
CA GLN A 312 7.49 16.64 -3.62
C GLN A 312 8.06 15.47 -2.81
N LEU A 313 7.17 14.74 -2.13
CA LEU A 313 7.47 13.48 -1.44
C LEU A 313 6.54 12.36 -1.97
N LEU A 314 7.11 11.17 -2.15
CA LEU A 314 6.39 9.94 -2.45
C LEU A 314 7.01 8.80 -1.64
N GLU A 315 6.18 7.98 -0.99
CA GLU A 315 6.63 6.74 -0.36
C GLU A 315 6.11 5.54 -1.15
N LYS A 316 6.96 4.52 -1.30
CA LYS A 316 6.59 3.21 -1.84
C LYS A 316 7.50 2.16 -1.22
N ASP A 317 6.90 1.11 -0.65
CA ASP A 317 7.57 -0.07 -0.10
C ASP A 317 8.72 0.26 0.88
N GLY A 318 8.52 1.26 1.75
CA GLY A 318 9.50 1.70 2.74
C GLY A 318 10.59 2.62 2.20
N GLN A 319 10.56 2.96 0.91
CA GLN A 319 11.47 3.90 0.29
C GLN A 319 10.80 5.25 0.05
N ILE A 320 11.54 6.33 0.27
CA ILE A 320 11.06 7.69 0.00
C ILE A 320 11.76 8.24 -1.24
N ALA A 321 10.98 8.58 -2.26
CA ALA A 321 11.42 9.43 -3.34
C ALA A 321 11.12 10.90 -3.02
N LEU A 322 12.15 11.76 -3.13
CA LEU A 322 12.07 13.19 -2.88
C LEU A 322 12.52 13.98 -4.09
N VAL A 323 11.76 15.02 -4.42
CA VAL A 323 12.22 16.09 -5.30
C VAL A 323 12.56 17.29 -4.43
N THR A 324 13.81 17.72 -4.44
CA THR A 324 14.31 18.87 -3.68
C THR A 324 14.90 19.93 -4.60
N GLU A 325 14.80 21.19 -4.21
CA GLU A 325 15.53 22.33 -4.78
C GLU A 325 16.71 22.66 -3.85
N GLN A 326 17.93 22.66 -4.39
CA GLN A 326 19.18 22.79 -3.63
C GLN A 326 20.05 23.90 -4.19
N GLU A 327 20.81 24.60 -3.34
CA GLU A 327 21.76 25.63 -3.79
C GLU A 327 23.06 25.03 -4.35
N THR A 328 23.51 25.51 -5.51
CA THR A 328 24.79 25.09 -6.08
C THR A 328 25.97 25.81 -5.42
N GLN A 329 27.06 25.08 -5.15
CA GLN A 329 28.29 25.64 -4.58
C GLN A 329 29.32 26.11 -5.62
N ILE A 330 28.95 26.20 -6.90
CA ILE A 330 29.89 26.61 -7.96
C ILE A 330 30.03 28.14 -7.92
N GLN A 331 31.22 28.64 -7.54
CA GLN A 331 31.55 30.06 -7.34
C GLN A 331 31.59 30.93 -8.62
N SER A 332 30.97 30.50 -9.72
CA SER A 332 30.92 31.29 -10.95
C SER A 332 29.46 31.39 -11.43
N ASP A 333 28.92 32.60 -11.30
CA ASP A 333 27.59 33.09 -11.69
C ASP A 333 26.41 32.77 -10.75
N ASN A 334 25.90 33.83 -10.09
CA ASN A 334 24.58 34.02 -9.47
C ASN A 334 23.85 32.76 -8.98
N ASN A 335 23.79 32.50 -7.66
CA ASN A 335 22.88 31.57 -6.94
C ASN A 335 21.97 30.69 -7.83
N LYS A 336 22.55 29.74 -8.59
CA LYS A 336 21.77 28.81 -9.40
C LYS A 336 21.30 27.70 -8.49
N ARG A 337 19.99 27.59 -8.29
CA ARG A 337 19.37 26.42 -7.63
C ARG A 337 19.25 25.27 -8.63
N VAL A 338 19.49 24.06 -8.17
CA VAL A 338 19.37 22.82 -8.95
C VAL A 338 18.34 21.93 -8.28
N ASN A 339 17.53 21.27 -9.10
CA ASN A 339 16.54 20.34 -8.60
C ASN A 339 17.07 18.92 -8.69
N VAL A 340 16.75 18.13 -7.68
CA VAL A 340 17.32 16.81 -7.49
C VAL A 340 16.21 15.85 -7.13
N LEU A 341 16.19 14.71 -7.82
CA LEU A 341 15.46 13.53 -7.39
C LEU A 341 16.40 12.64 -6.58
N SER A 342 16.03 12.37 -5.34
CA SER A 342 16.72 11.42 -4.46
C SER A 342 15.77 10.31 -4.03
N VAL A 343 16.27 9.07 -3.94
CA VAL A 343 15.55 7.96 -3.30
C VAL A 343 16.30 7.57 -2.03
N LEU A 344 15.56 7.47 -0.93
CA LEU A 344 16.08 7.25 0.41
C LEU A 344 15.53 5.94 0.95
N ASP A 345 16.43 5.10 1.45
CA ASP A 345 16.10 3.93 2.28
C ASP A 345 16.24 4.36 3.74
N ILE A 346 15.10 4.63 4.39
CA ILE A 346 15.08 5.16 5.77
C ILE A 346 15.60 4.11 6.75
N GLU A 347 15.18 2.86 6.57
CA GLU A 347 15.47 1.78 7.51
C GLU A 347 16.96 1.46 7.53
N SER A 348 17.60 1.51 6.35
CA SER A 348 19.04 1.26 6.20
C SER A 348 19.89 2.54 6.23
N ARG A 349 19.26 3.73 6.28
CA ARG A 349 19.89 5.07 6.37
C ARG A 349 20.90 5.35 5.27
N TYR A 350 20.53 5.12 4.02
CA TYR A 350 21.34 5.48 2.85
C TYR A 350 20.49 6.08 1.73
N ILE A 351 21.15 6.85 0.85
CA ILE A 351 20.53 7.39 -0.37
C ILE A 351 20.77 6.35 -1.48
N SER A 352 19.70 5.71 -1.95
CA SER A 352 19.75 4.63 -2.96
C SER A 352 19.87 5.16 -4.39
N PHE A 353 19.49 6.41 -4.62
CA PHE A 353 19.58 7.07 -5.92
C PHE A 353 19.66 8.58 -5.79
N PHE A 354 20.35 9.22 -6.73
CA PHE A 354 20.45 10.67 -6.82
C PHE A 354 20.59 11.10 -8.29
N CYS A 355 19.74 12.00 -8.77
CA CYS A 355 19.78 12.51 -10.14
C CYS A 355 19.30 13.97 -10.23
N PRO A 356 20.07 14.88 -10.84
CA PRO A 356 19.57 16.22 -11.17
C PRO A 356 18.41 16.17 -12.17
N MET A 357 17.36 16.94 -11.92
CA MET A 357 16.14 16.95 -12.74
C MET A 357 15.80 18.36 -13.23
N PRO A 358 15.32 18.55 -14.48
CA PRO A 358 14.74 19.80 -14.92
C PRO A 358 13.35 20.00 -14.30
N LEU A 359 12.99 21.24 -13.94
CA LEU A 359 11.66 21.57 -13.44
C LEU A 359 10.70 22.08 -14.54
N PRO A 360 9.36 22.00 -14.29
CA PRO A 360 8.72 21.17 -13.27
C PRO A 360 9.00 19.66 -13.45
N CYS A 361 9.13 18.94 -12.33
CA CYS A 361 9.35 17.50 -12.27
C CYS A 361 8.36 16.92 -11.27
N HIS A 362 7.71 15.83 -11.64
CA HIS A 362 6.72 15.15 -10.83
C HIS A 362 7.03 13.67 -10.70
N ILE A 363 6.95 13.18 -9.47
CA ILE A 363 7.08 11.76 -9.14
C ILE A 363 5.70 11.19 -8.78
N PHE A 364 5.40 9.97 -9.21
CA PHE A 364 4.15 9.29 -8.89
C PHE A 364 4.32 7.78 -9.05
N THR A 365 3.40 6.99 -8.49
CA THR A 365 3.35 5.54 -8.71
C THR A 365 2.43 5.20 -9.87
N LEU A 366 2.84 4.21 -10.67
CA LEU A 366 2.02 3.56 -11.69
C LEU A 366 2.24 2.05 -11.56
N GLY A 367 1.26 1.33 -10.99
CA GLY A 367 1.49 -0.02 -10.50
C GLY A 367 2.57 -0.04 -9.42
N ASP A 368 3.53 -0.94 -9.56
CA ASP A 368 4.67 -1.07 -8.63
C ASP A 368 5.86 -0.17 -8.97
N GLU A 369 5.79 0.60 -10.06
CA GLU A 369 6.92 1.41 -10.51
C GLU A 369 6.79 2.87 -10.03
N ILE A 370 7.88 3.43 -9.51
CA ILE A 370 8.00 4.88 -9.33
C ILE A 370 8.34 5.49 -10.68
N CYS A 371 7.46 6.36 -11.14
CA CYS A 371 7.61 7.07 -12.40
C CYS A 371 7.90 8.56 -12.18
N VAL A 372 8.57 9.13 -13.17
CA VAL A 372 9.00 10.52 -13.21
C VAL A 372 8.52 11.14 -14.51
N LEU A 373 7.83 12.26 -14.42
CA LEU A 373 7.44 13.08 -15.55
C LEU A 373 7.98 14.48 -15.38
N ASN A 374 8.80 14.92 -16.33
CA ASN A 374 9.32 16.28 -16.34
C ASN A 374 8.58 17.19 -17.34
N SER A 375 8.88 18.48 -17.25
CA SER A 375 8.33 19.54 -18.11
C SER A 375 8.74 19.46 -19.57
N GLU A 376 9.77 18.69 -19.89
CA GLU A 376 10.21 18.43 -21.25
C GLU A 376 9.40 17.30 -21.90
N GLY A 377 8.53 16.64 -21.13
CA GLY A 377 7.74 15.49 -21.57
C GLY A 377 8.51 14.17 -21.50
N MET A 378 9.67 14.15 -20.84
CA MET A 378 10.38 12.93 -20.51
C MET A 378 9.57 12.19 -19.45
N PHE A 379 9.07 11.02 -19.86
CA PHE A 379 8.41 10.07 -18.97
C PHE A 379 9.35 8.89 -18.78
N SER A 380 9.76 8.67 -17.53
CA SER A 380 10.74 7.66 -17.16
C SER A 380 10.28 6.89 -15.94
N LYS A 381 10.78 5.68 -15.78
CA LYS A 381 10.61 4.89 -14.56
C LYS A 381 11.93 4.72 -13.83
N LEU A 382 11.87 4.64 -12.51
CA LEU A 382 12.98 4.16 -11.70
C LEU A 382 12.96 2.64 -11.71
N VAL A 383 14.05 2.06 -12.21
CA VAL A 383 14.28 0.62 -12.18
C VAL A 383 15.35 0.35 -11.15
N GLU A 384 15.00 -0.45 -10.15
CA GLU A 384 15.95 -0.90 -9.15
C GLU A 384 16.94 -1.90 -9.75
N GLU A 385 18.21 -1.79 -9.37
CA GLU A 385 19.24 -2.75 -9.73
C GLU A 385 19.00 -4.11 -9.05
N SER A 386 19.56 -5.16 -9.64
CA SER A 386 19.52 -6.49 -9.04
C SER A 386 20.31 -6.53 -7.73
N VAL A 387 19.95 -7.44 -6.84
CA VAL A 387 20.62 -7.60 -5.54
C VAL A 387 22.12 -7.88 -5.74
N GLU A 388 22.47 -8.68 -6.75
CA GLU A 388 23.85 -9.00 -7.11
C GLU A 388 24.66 -7.75 -7.44
N ASN A 389 24.14 -6.86 -8.29
CA ASN A 389 24.80 -5.60 -8.66
C ASN A 389 25.00 -4.69 -7.45
N LYS A 390 23.99 -4.56 -6.59
CA LYS A 390 24.10 -3.77 -5.35
C LYS A 390 25.19 -4.33 -4.44
N LEU A 391 25.20 -5.65 -4.23
CA LEU A 391 26.21 -6.31 -3.41
C LEU A 391 27.62 -6.12 -3.98
N ASP A 392 27.78 -6.23 -5.30
CA ASP A 392 29.07 -6.01 -5.97
C ASP A 392 29.60 -4.58 -5.75
N ILE A 393 28.74 -3.57 -5.83
CA ILE A 393 29.09 -2.17 -5.54
C ILE A 393 29.51 -2.03 -4.07
N LEU A 394 28.75 -2.61 -3.14
CA LEU A 394 29.03 -2.52 -1.71
C LEU A 394 30.34 -3.21 -1.32
N LEU A 395 30.58 -4.42 -1.83
CA LEU A 395 31.78 -5.19 -1.56
C LEU A 395 33.03 -4.49 -2.10
N LYS A 396 32.98 -3.90 -3.31
CA LYS A 396 34.08 -3.10 -3.87
C LYS A 396 34.43 -1.88 -3.03
N ASN A 397 33.44 -1.31 -2.33
CA ASN A 397 33.61 -0.17 -1.43
C ASN A 397 33.85 -0.58 0.04
N ASN A 398 34.08 -1.87 0.31
CA ASN A 398 34.30 -2.44 1.65
C ASN A 398 33.13 -2.20 2.63
N LEU A 399 31.89 -2.19 2.14
CA LEU A 399 30.68 -1.91 2.93
C LEU A 399 29.95 -3.19 3.32
N PHE A 400 30.65 -4.05 4.07
CA PHE A 400 30.21 -5.42 4.34
C PHE A 400 28.94 -5.48 5.20
N ASP A 401 28.80 -4.65 6.23
CA ASP A 401 27.59 -4.66 7.09
C ASP A 401 26.32 -4.34 6.31
N LEU A 402 26.39 -3.33 5.42
CA LEU A 402 25.27 -2.98 4.56
C LEU A 402 24.98 -4.09 3.53
N ALA A 403 26.04 -4.73 3.00
CA ALA A 403 25.88 -5.85 2.08
C ALA A 403 25.17 -7.05 2.75
N ILE A 404 25.51 -7.36 4.01
CA ILE A 404 24.83 -8.41 4.80
C ILE A 404 23.35 -8.07 4.99
N ASN A 405 23.03 -6.82 5.34
CA ASN A 405 21.65 -6.38 5.54
C ASN A 405 20.83 -6.47 4.24
N ILE A 406 21.37 -6.01 3.11
CA ILE A 406 20.69 -6.10 1.81
C ILE A 406 20.52 -7.57 1.39
N ALA A 407 21.54 -8.43 1.55
CA ALA A 407 21.45 -9.84 1.19
C ALA A 407 20.37 -10.59 1.98
N ARG A 408 20.25 -10.31 3.30
CA ARG A 408 19.20 -10.88 4.15
C ARG A 408 17.80 -10.42 3.71
N ARG A 409 17.61 -9.12 3.46
CA ARG A 409 16.32 -8.57 3.02
C ARG A 409 15.91 -9.07 1.64
N GLY A 410 16.87 -9.15 0.71
CA GLY A 410 16.66 -9.62 -0.66
C GLY A 410 16.50 -11.15 -0.79
N LYS A 411 16.36 -11.89 0.33
CA LYS A 411 16.27 -13.37 0.36
C LYS A 411 17.41 -14.06 -0.40
N SER A 412 18.55 -13.40 -0.55
CA SER A 412 19.72 -13.90 -1.28
C SER A 412 20.71 -14.52 -0.30
N GLU A 413 20.21 -15.39 0.56
CA GLU A 413 21.00 -15.99 1.65
C GLU A 413 22.20 -16.77 1.12
N GLU A 414 22.11 -17.34 -0.08
CA GLU A 414 23.20 -18.05 -0.75
C GLU A 414 24.48 -17.21 -0.89
N MET A 415 24.34 -15.88 -1.03
CA MET A 415 25.47 -14.97 -1.16
C MET A 415 26.13 -14.60 0.18
N LEU A 416 25.48 -14.86 1.32
CA LEU A 416 25.97 -14.47 2.65
C LEU A 416 27.32 -15.10 2.99
N LYS A 417 27.52 -16.38 2.63
CA LYS A 417 28.81 -17.06 2.82
C LYS A 417 29.95 -16.28 2.14
N SER A 418 29.77 -15.93 0.87
CA SER A 418 30.80 -15.19 0.14
C SER A 418 31.05 -13.80 0.73
N ILE A 419 30.01 -13.15 1.26
CA ILE A 419 30.13 -11.83 1.89
C ILE A 419 30.94 -11.93 3.19
N PHE A 420 30.60 -12.89 4.07
CA PHE A 420 31.33 -13.12 5.32
C PHE A 420 32.81 -13.46 5.08
N MET A 421 33.11 -14.30 4.09
CA MET A 421 34.50 -14.63 3.73
C MET A 421 35.28 -13.38 3.30
N LYS A 422 34.74 -12.59 2.35
CA LYS A 422 35.39 -11.36 1.89
C LYS A 422 35.54 -10.33 3.02
N TYR A 423 34.59 -10.28 3.94
CA TYR A 423 34.68 -9.39 5.10
C TYR A 423 35.78 -9.84 6.08
N GLY A 424 35.88 -11.15 6.33
CA GLY A 424 36.96 -11.75 7.10
C GLY A 424 38.34 -11.45 6.51
N ASP A 425 38.51 -11.63 5.19
CA ASP A 425 39.77 -11.35 4.47
C ASP A 425 40.18 -9.88 4.59
N TYR A 426 39.20 -8.98 4.46
CA TYR A 426 39.41 -7.55 4.61
C TYR A 426 39.87 -7.17 6.03
N LEU A 427 39.19 -7.66 7.07
CA LEU A 427 39.55 -7.41 8.46
C LEU A 427 40.91 -8.00 8.82
N TYR A 428 41.23 -9.20 8.30
CA TYR A 428 42.53 -9.83 8.46
C TYR A 428 43.65 -8.96 7.90
N THR A 429 43.45 -8.43 6.68
CA THR A 429 44.40 -7.51 6.02
C THR A 429 44.57 -6.20 6.79
N LYS A 430 43.52 -5.76 7.50
CA LYS A 430 43.57 -4.58 8.39
C LYS A 430 44.19 -4.86 9.76
N GLY A 431 44.51 -6.12 10.09
CA GLY A 431 45.07 -6.53 11.37
C GLY A 431 44.03 -6.72 12.50
N ASP A 432 42.74 -6.71 12.17
CA ASP A 432 41.65 -7.00 13.13
C ASP A 432 41.34 -8.50 13.10
N PHE A 433 42.21 -9.29 13.72
CA PHE A 433 42.14 -10.75 13.70
C PHE A 433 40.92 -11.29 14.44
N ASP A 434 40.54 -10.68 15.56
CA ASP A 434 39.42 -11.15 16.38
C ASP A 434 38.09 -11.05 15.62
N ASN A 435 37.82 -9.90 14.97
CA ASN A 435 36.60 -9.76 14.18
C ASN A 435 36.67 -10.52 12.86
N SER A 436 37.86 -10.65 12.25
CA SER A 436 38.05 -11.52 11.09
C SER A 436 37.66 -12.98 11.37
N LEU A 437 38.14 -13.54 12.50
CA LEU A 437 37.78 -14.89 12.94
C LEU A 437 36.28 -15.06 13.18
N LYS A 438 35.60 -14.05 13.73
CA LYS A 438 34.14 -14.06 13.88
C LYS A 438 33.44 -14.16 12.52
N GLN A 439 33.90 -13.43 11.51
CA GLN A 439 33.27 -13.50 10.18
C GLN A 439 33.50 -14.85 9.50
N TYR A 440 34.69 -15.45 9.63
CA TYR A 440 34.91 -16.81 9.12
C TYR A 440 34.05 -17.84 9.84
N ALA A 441 33.90 -17.73 11.17
CA ALA A 441 33.01 -18.59 11.94
C ALA A 441 31.54 -18.43 11.50
N ASN A 442 31.09 -17.20 11.21
CA ASN A 442 29.76 -16.95 10.66
C ASN A 442 29.57 -17.61 9.28
N ALA A 443 30.58 -17.55 8.42
CA ALA A 443 30.54 -18.20 7.10
C ALA A 443 30.43 -19.73 7.21
N GLU A 444 31.21 -20.34 8.12
CA GLU A 444 31.21 -21.78 8.38
C GLU A 444 29.89 -22.24 9.02
N GLN A 445 29.37 -21.48 9.97
CA GLN A 445 28.08 -21.75 10.61
C GLN A 445 26.97 -21.74 9.56
N PHE A 446 26.91 -20.70 8.72
CA PHE A 446 25.90 -20.59 7.66
C PHE A 446 25.97 -21.77 6.67
N GLU A 447 27.18 -22.15 6.24
CA GLU A 447 27.38 -23.32 5.38
C GLU A 447 26.88 -24.62 6.03
N THR A 448 27.18 -24.79 7.32
CA THR A 448 26.74 -25.96 8.09
C THR A 448 25.21 -26.00 8.22
N GLU A 449 24.58 -24.86 8.49
CA GLU A 449 23.12 -24.72 8.56
C GLU A 449 22.43 -25.06 7.23
N GLN A 450 22.97 -24.60 6.09
CA GLN A 450 22.43 -24.95 4.76
C GLN A 450 22.58 -26.44 4.43
N ARG A 451 23.70 -27.05 4.82
CA ARG A 451 23.89 -28.50 4.69
C ARG A 451 22.91 -29.28 5.56
N ILE A 452 22.71 -28.87 6.81
CA ILE A 452 21.70 -29.44 7.71
C ILE A 452 20.31 -29.34 7.07
N LYS A 453 19.91 -28.16 6.61
CA LYS A 453 18.60 -27.92 5.99
C LYS A 453 18.37 -28.82 4.77
N THR A 454 19.37 -28.94 3.90
CA THR A 454 19.31 -29.78 2.70
C THR A 454 19.18 -31.26 3.06
N ALA A 455 20.01 -31.76 3.99
CA ALA A 455 19.97 -33.14 4.43
C ALA A 455 18.65 -33.48 5.15
N LEU A 456 18.16 -32.61 6.04
CA LEU A 456 16.86 -32.76 6.70
C LEU A 456 15.73 -32.87 5.67
N LYS A 457 15.72 -32.00 4.65
CA LYS A 457 14.70 -32.03 3.59
C LYS A 457 14.71 -33.36 2.85
N GLN A 458 15.90 -33.86 2.48
CA GLN A 458 16.05 -35.15 1.80
C GLN A 458 15.61 -36.34 2.68
N ILE A 459 16.02 -36.36 3.96
CA ILE A 459 15.65 -37.42 4.91
C ILE A 459 14.13 -37.45 5.08
N MET A 460 13.53 -36.31 5.37
CA MET A 460 12.11 -36.21 5.69
C MET A 460 11.21 -36.46 4.47
N GLN A 461 11.70 -36.23 3.25
CA GLN A 461 11.02 -36.63 2.01
C GLN A 461 11.15 -38.14 1.70
N SER A 462 12.17 -38.81 2.25
CA SER A 462 12.46 -40.22 1.96
C SER A 462 11.79 -41.21 2.92
N VAL A 463 11.18 -40.71 4.00
CA VAL A 463 10.60 -41.54 5.06
C VAL A 463 9.10 -41.32 5.17
N ASP A 464 8.40 -42.36 5.62
CA ASP A 464 7.03 -42.19 6.09
C ASP A 464 7.06 -41.43 7.43
N LEU A 465 6.44 -40.25 7.48
CA LEU A 465 6.49 -39.37 8.64
C LEU A 465 5.57 -39.83 9.76
N ASP A 466 4.58 -40.67 9.47
CA ASP A 466 3.63 -41.17 10.46
C ASP A 466 4.28 -42.21 11.40
N ASP A 467 5.31 -42.90 10.92
CA ASP A 467 6.00 -43.98 11.63
C ASP A 467 7.37 -43.57 12.21
N VAL A 468 7.81 -42.33 11.99
CA VAL A 468 9.18 -41.90 12.30
C VAL A 468 9.21 -40.81 13.37
N THR A 469 10.03 -41.03 14.41
CA THR A 469 10.18 -40.05 15.50
C THR A 469 11.19 -38.96 15.15
N SER A 470 11.13 -37.82 15.88
CA SER A 470 12.15 -36.78 15.75
C SER A 470 13.56 -37.25 16.12
N GLN A 471 13.67 -38.27 16.99
CA GLN A 471 14.95 -38.90 17.33
C GLN A 471 15.50 -39.72 16.16
N ASP A 472 14.64 -40.41 15.41
CA ASP A 472 15.05 -41.17 14.22
C ASP A 472 15.53 -40.26 13.08
N ILE A 473 14.85 -39.13 12.86
CA ILE A 473 15.29 -38.12 11.89
C ILE A 473 16.65 -37.56 12.29
N ARG A 474 16.86 -37.23 13.56
CA ARG A 474 18.15 -36.77 14.10
C ARG A 474 19.25 -37.82 13.96
N ARG A 475 18.93 -39.09 14.20
CA ARG A 475 19.88 -40.21 14.01
C ARG A 475 20.30 -40.31 12.54
N ARG A 476 19.34 -40.34 11.61
CA ARG A 476 19.63 -40.37 10.16
C ARG A 476 20.39 -39.13 9.69
N LEU A 477 20.11 -37.96 10.26
CA LEU A 477 20.88 -36.74 10.00
C LEU A 477 22.35 -36.92 10.40
N GLY A 478 22.62 -37.51 11.56
CA GLY A 478 23.98 -37.80 12.01
C GLY A 478 24.71 -38.86 11.18
N GLU A 479 23.96 -39.78 10.56
CA GLU A 479 24.50 -40.76 9.62
C GLU A 479 24.86 -40.12 8.26
N GLN A 480 24.10 -39.13 7.79
CA GLN A 480 24.35 -38.45 6.51
C GLN A 480 25.37 -37.31 6.59
N ILE A 481 25.37 -36.55 7.68
CA ILE A 481 26.27 -35.40 7.85
C ILE A 481 26.99 -35.46 9.20
N THR A 482 28.31 -35.35 9.15
CA THR A 482 29.15 -35.25 10.36
C THR A 482 29.09 -33.82 10.90
N VAL A 483 28.14 -33.55 11.79
CA VAL A 483 27.97 -32.26 12.48
C VAL A 483 27.67 -32.48 13.96
N ASP A 484 28.13 -31.56 14.82
CA ASP A 484 27.75 -31.58 16.23
C ASP A 484 26.28 -31.17 16.40
N GLN A 485 25.41 -32.16 16.50
CA GLN A 485 23.97 -31.94 16.64
C GLN A 485 23.58 -31.22 17.93
N ARG A 486 24.45 -31.19 18.96
CA ARG A 486 24.16 -30.44 20.20
C ARG A 486 24.24 -28.94 19.97
N ARG A 487 25.28 -28.50 19.25
CA ARG A 487 25.46 -27.09 18.87
C ARG A 487 24.32 -26.56 18.01
N TYR A 488 23.77 -27.39 17.12
CA TYR A 488 22.69 -27.01 16.20
C TYR A 488 21.31 -27.51 16.62
N LYS A 489 21.12 -27.90 17.89
CA LYS A 489 19.88 -28.55 18.33
C LYS A 489 18.63 -27.72 18.03
N GLU A 490 18.65 -26.43 18.39
CA GLU A 490 17.52 -25.52 18.20
C GLU A 490 17.24 -25.27 16.72
N PHE A 491 18.29 -25.06 15.91
CA PHE A 491 18.16 -24.91 14.47
C PHE A 491 17.57 -26.16 13.80
N ILE A 492 18.06 -27.35 14.17
CA ILE A 492 17.55 -28.63 13.67
C ILE A 492 16.07 -28.80 14.03
N ASP A 493 15.68 -28.57 15.29
CA ASP A 493 14.27 -28.68 15.73
C ASP A 493 13.37 -27.72 14.94
N HIS A 494 13.80 -26.47 14.80
CA HIS A 494 13.05 -25.47 14.03
C HIS A 494 12.93 -25.86 12.56
N GLN A 495 14.04 -26.24 11.90
CA GLN A 495 13.99 -26.65 10.49
C GLN A 495 13.16 -27.92 10.28
N MET A 496 13.20 -28.87 11.20
CA MET A 496 12.32 -30.04 11.16
C MET A 496 10.85 -29.63 11.23
N LEU A 497 10.46 -28.72 12.12
CA LEU A 497 9.08 -28.22 12.18
C LEU A 497 8.66 -27.49 10.90
N VAL A 498 9.55 -26.67 10.34
CA VAL A 498 9.32 -25.96 9.07
C VAL A 498 9.13 -26.97 7.93
N ILE A 499 10.02 -27.95 7.81
CA ILE A 499 9.98 -28.96 6.74
C ILE A 499 8.75 -29.88 6.92
N LEU A 500 8.43 -30.31 8.15
CA LEU A 500 7.20 -31.07 8.44
C LEU A 500 5.96 -30.28 7.98
N GLY A 501 5.90 -28.99 8.31
CA GLY A 501 4.83 -28.11 7.87
C GLY A 501 4.73 -28.03 6.34
N GLN A 502 5.87 -28.03 5.63
CA GLN A 502 5.93 -28.03 4.17
C GLN A 502 5.61 -29.38 3.52
N LEU A 503 5.63 -30.49 4.27
CA LEU A 503 5.34 -31.83 3.77
C LEU A 503 3.87 -32.24 3.96
N ASP A 504 3.11 -31.55 4.82
CA ASP A 504 1.65 -31.72 4.91
C ASP A 504 1.00 -31.28 3.59
N LEU A 505 0.60 -32.22 2.75
CA LEU A 505 0.02 -31.93 1.43
C LEU A 505 -1.34 -31.20 1.57
N PRO A 506 -1.67 -30.25 0.68
CA PRO A 506 -2.95 -29.59 0.72
C PRO A 506 -4.05 -30.60 0.34
N SER A 507 -5.08 -30.69 1.17
CA SER A 507 -6.18 -31.63 0.99
C SER A 507 -7.10 -31.16 -0.13
N LYS A 508 -7.24 -31.97 -1.18
CA LYS A 508 -8.16 -31.71 -2.29
C LYS A 508 -9.62 -31.96 -1.84
N ILE A 509 -10.34 -30.88 -1.51
CA ILE A 509 -11.73 -30.95 -1.03
C ILE A 509 -12.71 -31.13 -2.21
N PHE A 510 -12.52 -30.34 -3.26
CA PHE A 510 -13.21 -30.47 -4.56
C PHE A 510 -12.18 -30.39 -5.70
N ASP A 511 -12.59 -30.69 -6.93
CA ASP A 511 -11.67 -30.69 -8.08
C ASP A 511 -10.91 -29.38 -8.32
N TYR A 512 -11.50 -28.29 -7.87
CA TYR A 512 -11.00 -26.92 -8.00
C TYR A 512 -10.66 -26.27 -6.65
N LEU A 513 -10.83 -26.96 -5.51
CA LEU A 513 -10.67 -26.38 -4.18
C LEU A 513 -9.78 -27.24 -3.27
N TYR A 514 -8.67 -26.65 -2.85
CA TYR A 514 -7.73 -27.22 -1.90
C TYR A 514 -7.83 -26.51 -0.55
N LEU A 515 -7.63 -27.26 0.53
CA LEU A 515 -7.52 -26.77 1.91
C LEU A 515 -6.14 -27.09 2.45
N GLY A 516 -5.40 -26.10 2.93
CA GLY A 516 -4.03 -26.29 3.40
C GLY A 516 -3.58 -25.31 4.48
N THR A 517 -2.27 -25.31 4.70
CA THR A 517 -1.54 -24.54 5.70
C THR A 517 -0.81 -23.35 5.09
N GLU A 518 -0.18 -22.51 5.92
CA GLU A 518 0.70 -21.44 5.44
C GLU A 518 1.86 -21.99 4.61
N TRP A 519 2.32 -23.20 4.93
CA TRP A 519 3.43 -23.83 4.24
C TRP A 519 3.06 -24.26 2.82
N ASN A 520 1.85 -24.79 2.61
CA ASN A 520 1.34 -25.07 1.26
C ASN A 520 1.26 -23.80 0.42
N ALA A 521 0.82 -22.69 1.02
CA ALA A 521 0.76 -21.40 0.35
C ALA A 521 2.15 -20.81 0.05
N SER A 522 3.18 -21.22 0.80
CA SER A 522 4.58 -20.82 0.59
C SER A 522 5.32 -21.70 -0.44
N ASN A 523 4.73 -22.83 -0.86
CA ASN A 523 5.39 -23.80 -1.72
C ASN A 523 5.03 -23.57 -3.21
N TRP A 524 5.87 -22.79 -3.89
CA TRP A 524 5.70 -22.45 -5.31
C TRP A 524 5.51 -23.68 -6.23
N GLU A 525 6.37 -24.69 -6.07
CA GLU A 525 6.37 -25.88 -6.93
C GLU A 525 5.08 -26.67 -6.77
N GLU A 526 4.63 -26.86 -5.52
CA GLU A 526 3.38 -27.55 -5.21
C GLU A 526 2.16 -26.81 -5.75
N LEU A 527 2.11 -25.48 -5.62
CA LEU A 527 1.03 -24.65 -6.16
C LEU A 527 0.92 -24.79 -7.69
N LYS A 528 2.06 -24.76 -8.39
CA LYS A 528 2.12 -24.94 -9.84
C LYS A 528 1.76 -26.35 -10.27
N ALA A 529 2.30 -27.37 -9.61
CA ALA A 529 2.00 -28.78 -9.89
C ALA A 529 0.51 -29.09 -9.72
N ASN A 530 -0.13 -28.48 -8.70
CA ASN A 530 -1.56 -28.61 -8.48
C ASN A 530 -2.42 -27.77 -9.43
N GLY A 531 -1.84 -26.85 -10.22
CA GLY A 531 -2.57 -25.96 -11.12
C GLY A 531 -3.36 -24.88 -10.38
N VAL A 532 -2.91 -24.47 -9.20
CA VAL A 532 -3.51 -23.37 -8.42
C VAL A 532 -3.23 -22.05 -9.11
N GLN A 533 -4.22 -21.18 -9.19
CA GLN A 533 -4.11 -19.81 -9.72
C GLN A 533 -4.67 -18.77 -8.74
N TYR A 534 -5.53 -19.21 -7.81
CA TYR A 534 -6.18 -18.38 -6.81
C TYR A 534 -5.80 -18.84 -5.41
N ILE A 535 -5.53 -17.90 -4.50
CA ILE A 535 -5.18 -18.23 -3.11
C ILE A 535 -6.00 -17.37 -2.14
N LEU A 536 -6.75 -18.03 -1.26
CA LEU A 536 -7.51 -17.42 -0.19
C LEU A 536 -6.77 -17.58 1.13
N ASN A 537 -6.20 -16.49 1.63
CA ASN A 537 -5.46 -16.43 2.89
C ASN A 537 -6.40 -15.96 4.01
N VAL A 538 -6.71 -16.82 4.97
CA VAL A 538 -7.60 -16.52 6.11
C VAL A 538 -6.76 -16.37 7.38
N THR A 539 -5.87 -15.37 7.39
CA THR A 539 -4.99 -15.05 8.53
C THR A 539 -4.76 -13.56 8.69
N LYS A 540 -4.47 -13.15 9.92
CA LYS A 540 -3.94 -11.82 10.24
C LYS A 540 -2.42 -11.80 10.11
N GLU A 541 -1.78 -12.89 10.53
CA GLU A 541 -0.36 -13.00 10.82
C GLU A 541 0.51 -13.53 9.66
N VAL A 542 -0.08 -14.09 8.60
CA VAL A 542 0.66 -14.68 7.47
C VAL A 542 0.49 -13.82 6.23
N ASP A 543 1.60 -13.41 5.62
CA ASP A 543 1.60 -12.64 4.38
C ASP A 543 1.41 -13.50 3.14
N ASN A 544 0.99 -12.87 2.05
CA ASN A 544 0.87 -13.54 0.77
C ASN A 544 2.27 -13.75 0.20
N PHE A 545 2.65 -15.02 -0.04
CA PHE A 545 4.01 -15.36 -0.45
C PHE A 545 4.34 -14.98 -1.91
N PHE A 546 3.35 -15.03 -2.80
CA PHE A 546 3.53 -14.87 -4.25
C PHE A 546 2.50 -13.90 -4.89
N PRO A 547 2.30 -12.69 -4.34
CA PRO A 547 1.18 -11.81 -4.69
C PRO A 547 1.17 -11.38 -6.16
N THR A 548 2.31 -11.43 -6.84
CA THR A 548 2.44 -11.06 -8.26
C THR A 548 2.17 -12.22 -9.22
N GLN A 549 2.07 -13.46 -8.72
CA GLN A 549 1.93 -14.66 -9.57
C GLN A 549 0.58 -15.37 -9.43
N PHE A 550 -0.14 -15.15 -8.33
CA PHE A 550 -1.48 -15.72 -8.09
C PHE A 550 -2.47 -14.61 -7.75
N THR A 551 -3.75 -14.84 -8.02
CA THR A 551 -4.81 -13.94 -7.56
C THR A 551 -5.09 -14.22 -6.09
N TYR A 552 -4.91 -13.23 -5.23
CA TYR A 552 -5.11 -13.38 -3.78
C TYR A 552 -6.40 -12.74 -3.30
N LEU A 553 -7.01 -13.37 -2.29
CA LEU A 553 -7.92 -12.70 -1.36
C LEU A 553 -7.39 -12.96 0.06
N LYS A 554 -7.11 -11.89 0.82
CA LYS A 554 -6.70 -11.99 2.22
C LYS A 554 -7.82 -11.53 3.15
N ILE A 555 -8.15 -12.35 4.14
CA ILE A 555 -9.10 -12.07 5.21
C ILE A 555 -8.30 -11.96 6.51
N TRP A 556 -8.21 -10.74 7.05
CA TRP A 556 -7.33 -10.38 8.17
C TRP A 556 -7.94 -10.76 9.53
N VAL A 557 -7.89 -12.06 9.87
CA VAL A 557 -8.55 -12.60 11.07
C VAL A 557 -7.62 -13.47 11.93
N SER A 558 -7.72 -13.30 13.25
CA SER A 558 -7.06 -14.14 14.27
C SER A 558 -7.82 -15.46 14.45
N ASP A 559 -7.17 -16.50 15.01
CA ASP A 559 -7.81 -17.79 15.32
C ASP A 559 -8.38 -17.81 16.75
N GLU A 560 -9.28 -16.86 17.03
CA GLU A 560 -9.90 -16.72 18.35
C GLU A 560 -11.41 -16.99 18.24
N ALA A 561 -12.00 -17.57 19.29
CA ALA A 561 -13.43 -17.87 19.30
C ALA A 561 -14.32 -16.60 19.23
N THR A 562 -13.78 -15.44 19.59
CA THR A 562 -14.44 -14.13 19.50
C THR A 562 -14.36 -13.50 18.11
N THR A 563 -13.56 -14.05 17.19
CA THR A 563 -13.35 -13.48 15.85
C THR A 563 -14.54 -13.75 14.94
N GLU A 564 -14.99 -12.75 14.17
CA GLU A 564 -16.13 -12.90 13.25
C GLU A 564 -15.70 -13.29 11.84
N LEU A 565 -15.97 -14.54 11.44
CA LEU A 565 -15.83 -15.04 10.06
C LEU A 565 -17.13 -14.92 9.25
N LEU A 566 -18.29 -14.92 9.92
CA LEU A 566 -19.62 -14.92 9.31
C LEU A 566 -19.78 -13.82 8.25
N MET A 567 -19.37 -12.59 8.58
CA MET A 567 -19.48 -11.44 7.67
C MET A 567 -18.61 -11.55 6.41
N HIS A 568 -17.58 -12.41 6.43
CA HIS A 568 -16.66 -12.59 5.31
C HIS A 568 -17.07 -13.72 4.37
N TRP A 569 -17.94 -14.65 4.79
CA TRP A 569 -18.25 -15.84 4.01
C TRP A 569 -18.93 -15.57 2.66
N GLN A 570 -19.65 -14.46 2.52
CA GLN A 570 -20.15 -14.03 1.21
C GLN A 570 -18.99 -13.70 0.26
N ARG A 571 -18.05 -12.86 0.72
CA ARG A 571 -16.89 -12.43 -0.08
C ARG A 571 -15.98 -13.60 -0.43
N THR A 572 -15.72 -14.51 0.50
CA THR A 572 -14.90 -15.69 0.24
C THR A 572 -15.59 -16.67 -0.71
N TYR A 573 -16.92 -16.79 -0.61
CA TYR A 573 -17.71 -17.60 -1.55
C TYR A 573 -17.60 -17.07 -2.98
N ASP A 574 -17.77 -15.77 -3.18
CA ASP A 574 -17.72 -15.15 -4.50
C ASP A 574 -16.33 -15.32 -5.14
N PHE A 575 -15.26 -15.20 -4.35
CA PHE A 575 -13.89 -15.44 -4.81
C PHE A 575 -13.64 -16.89 -5.26
N ILE A 576 -14.07 -17.87 -4.46
CA ILE A 576 -13.93 -19.30 -4.83
C ILE A 576 -14.80 -19.62 -6.06
N LYS A 577 -15.99 -19.02 -6.13
CA LYS A 577 -16.92 -19.19 -7.25
C LYS A 577 -16.34 -18.63 -8.55
N GLU A 578 -15.74 -17.43 -8.53
CA GLU A 578 -15.10 -16.81 -9.70
C GLU A 578 -13.99 -17.70 -10.25
N ALA A 579 -13.12 -18.22 -9.39
CA ALA A 579 -12.05 -19.12 -9.80
C ALA A 579 -12.60 -20.41 -10.44
N LYS A 580 -13.65 -20.99 -9.84
CA LYS A 580 -14.34 -22.16 -10.38
C LYS A 580 -14.92 -21.89 -11.78
N GLU A 581 -15.58 -20.74 -11.97
CA GLU A 581 -16.18 -20.34 -13.26
C GLU A 581 -15.13 -20.12 -14.35
N LYS A 582 -13.92 -19.67 -13.96
CA LYS A 582 -12.77 -19.53 -14.86
C LYS A 582 -12.01 -20.84 -15.12
N GLY A 583 -12.46 -21.97 -14.55
CA GLY A 583 -11.76 -23.26 -14.64
C GLY A 583 -10.42 -23.30 -13.90
N ALA A 584 -10.19 -22.34 -13.00
CA ALA A 584 -9.00 -22.24 -12.18
C ALA A 584 -9.16 -22.99 -10.85
N LYS A 585 -8.05 -23.34 -10.21
CA LYS A 585 -8.06 -23.95 -8.88
C LYS A 585 -7.65 -22.96 -7.79
N VAL A 586 -8.25 -23.14 -6.62
CA VAL A 586 -8.08 -22.30 -5.43
C VAL A 586 -7.43 -23.07 -4.30
N LEU A 587 -6.43 -22.49 -3.64
CA LEU A 587 -5.98 -22.91 -2.32
C LEU A 587 -6.59 -22.01 -1.26
N VAL A 588 -7.31 -22.58 -0.29
CA VAL A 588 -7.76 -21.88 0.92
C VAL A 588 -6.86 -22.30 2.07
N HIS A 589 -6.19 -21.35 2.71
CA HIS A 589 -5.29 -21.66 3.82
C HIS A 589 -5.48 -20.72 5.00
N CYS A 590 -5.12 -21.22 6.17
CA CYS A 590 -4.78 -20.40 7.33
C CYS A 590 -3.41 -20.84 7.82
N LYS A 591 -3.00 -20.47 9.04
CA LYS A 591 -1.70 -20.90 9.57
C LYS A 591 -1.54 -22.42 9.58
N LYS A 592 -2.48 -23.14 10.22
CA LYS A 592 -2.42 -24.61 10.41
C LYS A 592 -3.33 -25.42 9.50
N GLY A 593 -4.22 -24.78 8.73
CA GLY A 593 -5.20 -25.51 7.91
C GLY A 593 -6.28 -26.28 8.71
N ILE A 594 -6.52 -25.90 9.98
CA ILE A 594 -7.37 -26.64 10.94
C ILE A 594 -8.69 -25.93 11.25
N SER A 595 -8.64 -24.62 11.53
CA SER A 595 -9.77 -23.87 12.12
C SER A 595 -10.34 -22.81 11.16
N ARG A 596 -9.67 -21.66 11.00
CA ARG A 596 -10.14 -20.55 10.14
C ARG A 596 -10.44 -20.95 8.68
N SER A 597 -9.47 -21.53 7.99
CA SER A 597 -9.63 -21.95 6.59
C SER A 597 -10.62 -23.09 6.44
N ALA A 598 -10.63 -24.06 7.36
CA ALA A 598 -11.59 -25.14 7.38
C ALA A 598 -13.03 -24.60 7.53
N SER A 599 -13.25 -23.66 8.45
CA SER A 599 -14.56 -23.02 8.67
C SER A 599 -15.05 -22.33 7.39
N THR A 600 -14.18 -21.58 6.70
CA THR A 600 -14.51 -20.95 5.42
C THR A 600 -14.82 -21.96 4.31
N VAL A 601 -14.10 -23.08 4.24
CA VAL A 601 -14.37 -24.16 3.27
C VAL A 601 -15.70 -24.87 3.58
N ILE A 602 -16.02 -25.10 4.86
CA ILE A 602 -17.31 -25.67 5.28
C ILE A 602 -18.46 -24.73 4.90
N ALA A 603 -18.35 -23.43 5.21
CA ALA A 603 -19.34 -22.43 4.83
C ALA A 603 -19.53 -22.36 3.31
N TYR A 604 -18.43 -22.45 2.55
CA TYR A 604 -18.49 -22.54 1.08
C TYR A 604 -19.27 -23.79 0.63
N ALA A 605 -18.98 -24.96 1.20
CA ALA A 605 -19.66 -26.21 0.83
C ALA A 605 -21.17 -26.15 1.12
N MET A 606 -21.56 -25.64 2.30
CA MET A 606 -22.96 -25.43 2.68
C MET A 606 -23.69 -24.57 1.64
N LYS A 607 -23.08 -23.46 1.21
CA LYS A 607 -23.72 -22.52 0.29
C LYS A 607 -23.69 -22.98 -1.17
N ALA A 608 -22.57 -23.54 -1.63
CA ALA A 608 -22.40 -23.93 -3.03
C ALA A 608 -23.20 -25.19 -3.40
N TYR A 609 -23.39 -26.09 -2.44
CA TYR A 609 -24.06 -27.38 -2.66
C TYR A 609 -25.38 -27.53 -1.90
N GLY A 610 -25.79 -26.52 -1.13
CA GLY A 610 -27.02 -26.55 -0.34
C GLY A 610 -26.99 -27.52 0.84
N TRP A 611 -25.79 -27.86 1.32
CA TRP A 611 -25.60 -28.86 2.38
C TRP A 611 -25.92 -28.32 3.77
N GLY A 612 -26.33 -29.24 4.65
CA GLY A 612 -26.40 -29.01 6.08
C GLY A 612 -25.03 -28.75 6.71
N LEU A 613 -24.99 -28.11 7.89
CA LEU A 613 -23.73 -27.93 8.63
C LEU A 613 -23.04 -29.29 8.88
N ASP A 614 -23.78 -30.26 9.42
CA ASP A 614 -23.23 -31.57 9.76
C ASP A 614 -22.71 -32.30 8.52
N GLU A 615 -23.46 -32.26 7.42
CA GLU A 615 -23.07 -32.87 6.14
C GLU A 615 -21.80 -32.23 5.56
N ALA A 616 -21.74 -30.89 5.54
CA ALA A 616 -20.58 -30.16 5.04
C ALA A 616 -19.34 -30.38 5.93
N LEU A 617 -19.50 -30.35 7.25
CA LEU A 617 -18.43 -30.61 8.21
C LEU A 617 -17.88 -32.03 8.04
N GLU A 618 -18.75 -33.03 7.96
CA GLU A 618 -18.33 -34.43 7.80
C GLU A 618 -17.62 -34.64 6.46
N TYR A 619 -18.12 -34.04 5.37
CA TYR A 619 -17.47 -34.13 4.07
C TYR A 619 -16.05 -33.57 4.09
N VAL A 620 -15.85 -32.36 4.61
CA VAL A 620 -14.53 -31.73 4.69
C VAL A 620 -13.63 -32.53 5.64
N LYS A 621 -14.16 -33.03 6.76
CA LYS A 621 -13.41 -33.84 7.73
C LYS A 621 -12.94 -35.18 7.17
N ARG A 622 -13.73 -35.83 6.29
CA ARG A 622 -13.28 -37.03 5.58
C ARG A 622 -12.16 -36.76 4.58
N LYS A 623 -12.01 -35.53 4.09
CA LYS A 623 -10.95 -35.12 3.16
C LYS A 623 -9.70 -34.61 3.88
N ARG A 624 -9.88 -34.03 5.07
CA ARG A 624 -8.83 -33.53 5.96
C ARG A 624 -9.24 -33.82 7.42
N ASP A 625 -8.75 -34.92 7.97
CA ASP A 625 -9.15 -35.45 9.27
C ASP A 625 -8.83 -34.53 10.47
N CYS A 626 -7.78 -33.73 10.33
CA CYS A 626 -7.30 -32.82 11.36
C CYS A 626 -8.15 -31.55 11.54
N ILE A 627 -9.19 -31.32 10.71
CA ILE A 627 -10.02 -30.12 10.86
C ILE A 627 -10.76 -30.13 12.19
N THR A 628 -10.66 -29.01 12.89
CA THR A 628 -11.37 -28.75 14.15
C THR A 628 -11.56 -27.24 14.25
N PRO A 629 -12.61 -26.69 13.60
CA PRO A 629 -13.02 -25.31 13.82
C PRO A 629 -13.14 -24.99 15.30
N ASN A 630 -12.69 -23.81 15.71
CA ASN A 630 -12.87 -23.38 17.09
C ASN A 630 -14.37 -23.23 17.44
N PRO A 631 -14.73 -23.23 18.73
CA PRO A 631 -16.15 -23.19 19.15
C PRO A 631 -16.95 -22.00 18.61
N GLY A 632 -16.34 -20.81 18.54
CA GLY A 632 -17.02 -19.61 18.03
C GLY A 632 -17.29 -19.67 16.52
N PHE A 633 -16.37 -20.25 15.74
CA PHE A 633 -16.60 -20.49 14.33
C PHE A 633 -17.66 -21.57 14.09
N MET A 634 -17.75 -22.59 14.95
CA MET A 634 -18.83 -23.57 14.92
C MET A 634 -20.20 -22.93 15.15
N GLU A 635 -20.31 -22.02 16.12
CA GLU A 635 -21.56 -21.27 16.37
C GLU A 635 -21.94 -20.38 15.17
N GLN A 636 -20.96 -19.70 14.59
CA GLN A 636 -21.17 -18.89 13.38
C GLN A 636 -21.60 -19.74 12.19
N LEU A 637 -21.04 -20.93 12.01
CA LEU A 637 -21.45 -21.87 10.97
C LEU A 637 -22.91 -22.31 11.16
N GLY A 638 -23.32 -22.57 12.41
CA GLY A 638 -24.72 -22.85 12.74
C GLY A 638 -25.66 -21.67 12.40
N THR A 639 -25.23 -20.45 12.74
CA THR A 639 -25.94 -19.22 12.39
C THR A 639 -26.08 -19.06 10.87
N PHE A 640 -24.99 -19.30 10.13
CA PHE A 640 -24.99 -19.24 8.67
C PHE A 640 -25.89 -20.28 8.03
N HIS A 641 -25.93 -21.50 8.59
CA HIS A 641 -26.87 -22.53 8.17
C HIS A 641 -28.32 -22.04 8.26
N GLY A 642 -28.71 -21.42 9.39
CA GLY A 642 -30.03 -20.83 9.58
C GLY A 642 -30.34 -19.71 8.58
N MET A 643 -29.36 -18.85 8.28
CA MET A 643 -29.51 -17.79 7.27
C MET A 643 -29.74 -18.36 5.86
N LEU A 644 -28.99 -19.40 5.46
CA LEU A 644 -29.16 -20.05 4.16
C LEU A 644 -30.54 -20.71 4.02
N GLN A 645 -31.07 -21.32 5.10
CA GLN A 645 -32.41 -21.90 5.09
C GLN A 645 -33.52 -20.82 4.94
N ALA A 646 -33.36 -19.66 5.58
CA ALA A 646 -34.33 -18.58 5.50
C ALA A 646 -34.33 -17.84 4.14
N GLY A 647 -33.17 -17.85 3.46
CA GLY A 647 -32.96 -17.20 2.16
C GLY A 647 -33.39 -18.04 0.95
N ASP A 648 -33.73 -19.32 1.11
CA ASP A 648 -34.10 -20.22 0.00
C ASP A 648 -35.60 -20.10 -0.37
N PRO A 649 -35.96 -19.48 -1.51
CA PRO A 649 -37.35 -19.34 -1.93
C PRO A 649 -38.03 -20.68 -2.26
N SER A 650 -37.28 -21.78 -2.43
CA SER A 650 -37.85 -23.10 -2.74
C SER A 650 -38.59 -23.75 -1.56
N LYS A 651 -38.32 -23.30 -0.31
CA LYS A 651 -39.02 -23.78 0.91
C LYS A 651 -40.16 -22.89 1.39
N LYS A 652 -40.35 -21.69 0.82
CA LYS A 652 -41.46 -20.76 1.18
C LYS A 652 -42.86 -21.19 0.66
N ARG A 653 -43.03 -22.39 0.11
CA ARG A 653 -44.30 -22.89 -0.47
C ARG A 653 -44.98 -24.02 0.33
N GLN A 654 -44.59 -24.29 1.57
CA GLN A 654 -45.26 -25.27 2.41
C GLN A 654 -45.50 -24.76 3.84
N LEU A 655 -46.21 -23.65 3.97
CA LEU A 655 -46.97 -23.30 5.17
C LEU A 655 -48.24 -22.56 4.76
#